data_AF-L1LC15-F1
#
_entry.id   AF-L1LC15-F1
#
_cell.length_a   1.000
_cell.length_b   1.000
_cell.length_c   1.000
_cell.angle_alpha   90.00
_cell.angle_beta   90.00
_cell.angle_gamma   90.00
#
_symmetry.space_group_name_H-M   'P 1'
#
loop_
_entity.id
_entity.type
_entity.pdbx_description
1 polymer ?
#
loop_
_entity_poly.entity_id
_entity_poly.type
_entity_poly.pdbx_seq_one_letter_code
_entity_poly.pdbx_strand_id
1 'polypeptide(L)'
;MRCIATICVVFFLVRYSSSEHREGVEDVVLDISDPDSSFVDVFTRRPYGIFSRVYVAKYGYLIASIADRESLLWRQSGSHSCSHAVVTLKDDGSLGSANVYLVDGEGVRMPIYFSKNAGTWTETKEEEFYDKFHQRVLKETLLESIEIDIEKRETCGKYFVTNSPNFPFLVYTPNVGYRISKIFNGMTIWEAKDESERCIYASLYPRYEPKLAYLIVSSWHGQENVYMHKIDYEWVPVQGDEYRNALEKYGLDLSTFDNRVIMNISNIDHTKFQPSIFPVHKRKYSLYIPSPGHTLVKVVDGGVTLWESSDGEYCLHINLSEIEGEYRISYLFVYGPKDGRRVIYAKKKGDLWRFVSRREYYSLFTGLSGGERTCKKSQQKLLVSSFRNKQGLRIATYASRVENAKADIILVHGIRGHFMSEFCASSTEWNYRHFGYDLSPAANPLGYYTAPLEPRNADRYRHFFERLVLHGNLLDVSPRYEYEGSFVEALNRFGYNVYGFDLQSQGFSESVGDLRCHAGDFKDHVHDVLQFVSIVKRGKFDDPSEKWDKSSLYENIPTDRRTFLLGFSMGGNIVLRAVQEFHGNAEKGAKFLDGIIVTSGMLNLDNHITNWKKALSLYTLKVAALAMSEVINPYEEFYNYGGHFEPFLRYHDPLQYTQRITFGALNSLFEACKAVNSSCNMKHYPRNLPTLLIHSKGDDICSINGPRNIVENYFKGNKNVNLVELEGTFHFLSSPESMAGVMPYLLNWLNEQSKVAVGKKTKVQNEF
;
A
#
# COMPACT_ATOMS: atom_id res chain seq x y z
N MET A 1 3.61 -59.99 -19.15
CA MET A 1 5.07 -59.93 -18.96
C MET A 1 5.59 -58.70 -19.71
N ARG A 2 6.41 -57.78 -19.20
CA ARG A 2 6.80 -57.26 -17.87
C ARG A 2 7.91 -56.25 -18.23
N CYS A 3 7.90 -55.07 -17.61
CA CYS A 3 9.03 -54.11 -17.51
C CYS A 3 9.40 -53.39 -18.83
N ILE A 4 9.57 -52.07 -18.94
CA ILE A 4 10.05 -51.03 -18.00
C ILE A 4 9.32 -49.72 -18.34
N ALA A 5 8.78 -49.07 -17.31
CA ALA A 5 8.28 -47.69 -17.34
C ALA A 5 8.77 -46.96 -16.08
N THR A 6 9.05 -45.66 -16.25
CA THR A 6 9.00 -44.59 -15.23
C THR A 6 10.26 -44.32 -14.40
N ILE A 7 10.98 -43.25 -14.76
CA ILE A 7 11.84 -42.48 -13.85
C ILE A 7 11.57 -40.97 -14.09
N CYS A 8 11.44 -40.23 -12.98
CA CYS A 8 11.41 -38.76 -12.83
C CYS A 8 10.08 -37.98 -12.94
N VAL A 9 9.10 -38.32 -12.09
CA VAL A 9 8.19 -37.30 -11.51
C VAL A 9 8.11 -37.54 -9.99
N VAL A 10 8.97 -36.87 -9.22
CA VAL A 10 8.76 -36.64 -7.78
C VAL A 10 9.37 -35.28 -7.44
N PHE A 11 8.54 -34.25 -7.31
CA PHE A 11 8.70 -33.18 -6.33
C PHE A 11 7.32 -32.52 -6.16
N PHE A 12 6.96 -32.23 -4.91
CA PHE A 12 5.65 -31.77 -4.42
C PHE A 12 4.59 -32.84 -4.23
N LEU A 13 4.61 -33.47 -3.04
CA LEU A 13 3.41 -33.77 -2.25
C LEU A 13 3.85 -34.02 -0.79
N VAL A 14 3.35 -33.18 0.11
CA VAL A 14 3.37 -33.42 1.56
C VAL A 14 2.59 -34.71 1.85
N ARG A 15 3.19 -35.66 2.56
CA ARG A 15 2.47 -36.71 3.30
C ARG A 15 3.04 -36.80 4.71
N TYR A 16 2.22 -36.42 5.69
CA TYR A 16 2.34 -36.87 7.07
C TYR A 16 1.64 -38.23 7.19
N SER A 17 2.36 -39.20 7.74
CA SER A 17 1.84 -40.45 8.29
C SER A 17 2.63 -40.74 9.56
N SER A 18 1.90 -41.04 10.63
CA SER A 18 2.26 -41.61 11.93
C SER A 18 3.74 -41.98 12.22
N SER A 19 4.28 -41.39 13.29
CA SER A 19 5.21 -41.98 14.27
C SER A 19 6.27 -43.00 13.81
N GLU A 20 7.06 -42.65 12.80
CA GLU A 20 8.36 -43.30 12.55
C GLU A 20 9.46 -42.25 12.67
N HIS A 21 10.59 -42.63 13.30
CA HIS A 21 11.78 -41.80 13.40
C HIS A 21 12.12 -41.17 12.05
N ARG A 22 12.18 -39.83 12.00
CA ARG A 22 12.62 -39.07 10.83
C ARG A 22 14.13 -39.26 10.65
N GLU A 23 14.55 -40.32 9.96
CA GLU A 23 15.93 -40.46 9.53
C GLU A 23 16.32 -39.27 8.63
N GLY A 24 17.30 -38.48 9.05
CA GLY A 24 17.94 -37.44 8.24
C GLY A 24 17.55 -35.98 8.50
N VAL A 25 16.77 -35.67 9.55
CA VAL A 25 16.53 -34.28 10.00
C VAL A 25 17.25 -34.06 11.34
N GLU A 26 18.09 -33.04 11.41
CA GLU A 26 18.88 -32.71 12.61
C GLU A 26 18.18 -31.67 13.47
N ASP A 27 18.00 -31.99 14.76
CA ASP A 27 17.42 -31.08 15.75
C ASP A 27 18.45 -30.04 16.19
N VAL A 28 18.08 -28.76 16.11
CA VAL A 28 18.97 -27.64 16.41
C VAL A 28 18.41 -26.71 17.47
N VAL A 29 19.31 -26.04 18.17
CA VAL A 29 18.98 -24.96 19.12
C VAL A 29 19.16 -23.63 18.40
N LEU A 30 18.07 -22.87 18.30
CA LEU A 30 18.10 -21.50 17.81
C LEU A 30 18.42 -20.55 18.98
N ASP A 31 19.61 -19.94 18.96
CA ASP A 31 19.86 -18.72 19.73
C ASP A 31 19.41 -17.50 18.92
N ILE A 32 18.37 -16.80 19.38
CA ILE A 32 17.82 -15.63 18.66
C ILE A 32 18.77 -14.41 18.72
N SER A 33 19.70 -14.39 19.68
CA SER A 33 20.72 -13.34 19.81
C SER A 33 21.94 -13.60 18.91
N ASP A 34 22.30 -14.87 18.69
CA ASP A 34 23.43 -15.27 17.85
C ASP A 34 23.08 -16.51 17.00
N PRO A 35 22.25 -16.33 15.95
CA PRO A 35 21.75 -17.46 15.16
C PRO A 35 22.84 -18.06 14.28
N ASP A 36 23.02 -19.38 14.36
CA ASP A 36 23.96 -20.09 13.50
C ASP A 36 23.42 -20.21 12.06
N SER A 37 24.09 -19.48 11.16
CA SER A 37 23.76 -19.44 9.74
C SER A 37 23.94 -20.78 9.01
N SER A 38 24.56 -21.79 9.61
CA SER A 38 24.71 -23.12 8.99
C SER A 38 23.37 -23.87 8.89
N PHE A 39 22.46 -23.67 9.85
CA PHE A 39 21.19 -24.40 9.94
C PHE A 39 19.93 -23.51 10.04
N VAL A 40 20.06 -22.20 10.27
CA VAL A 40 18.92 -21.26 10.26
C VAL A 40 19.13 -20.17 9.22
N ASP A 41 18.07 -19.86 8.47
CA ASP A 41 17.94 -18.65 7.69
C ASP A 41 17.27 -17.55 8.52
N VAL A 42 17.87 -16.35 8.48
CA VAL A 42 17.37 -15.16 9.18
C VAL A 42 16.97 -14.11 8.15
N PHE A 43 15.73 -13.64 8.24
CA PHE A 43 15.20 -12.60 7.37
C PHE A 43 14.81 -11.37 8.20
N THR A 44 15.27 -10.20 7.80
CA THR A 44 14.86 -8.94 8.41
C THR A 44 13.65 -8.38 7.67
N ARG A 45 12.61 -7.97 8.41
CA ARG A 45 11.42 -7.28 7.90
C ARG A 45 11.14 -6.02 8.73
N ARG A 46 10.37 -5.10 8.15
CA ARG A 46 10.06 -3.80 8.76
C ARG A 46 8.59 -3.40 8.65
N PRO A 47 7.64 -4.23 9.14
CA PRO A 47 6.23 -3.87 9.17
C PRO A 47 6.00 -2.54 9.89
N TYR A 48 5.39 -1.56 9.25
CA TYR A 48 5.16 -0.22 9.82
C TYR A 48 6.45 0.47 10.30
N GLY A 49 7.62 0.08 9.79
CA GLY A 49 8.92 0.57 10.28
C GLY A 49 9.48 -0.20 11.48
N ILE A 50 8.71 -1.10 12.08
CA ILE A 50 9.11 -1.92 13.23
C ILE A 50 10.06 -3.03 12.81
N PHE A 51 11.28 -3.04 13.34
CA PHE A 51 12.25 -4.10 13.06
C PHE A 51 11.81 -5.45 13.60
N SER A 52 11.75 -6.44 12.71
CA SER A 52 11.47 -7.84 13.06
C SER A 52 12.44 -8.78 12.36
N ARG A 53 12.97 -9.75 13.11
CA ARG A 53 13.76 -10.87 12.58
C ARG A 53 12.91 -12.12 12.51
N VAL A 54 12.95 -12.80 11.38
CA VAL A 54 12.23 -14.04 11.12
C VAL A 54 13.26 -15.16 10.99
N TYR A 55 13.11 -16.21 11.79
CA TYR A 55 14.04 -17.33 11.87
C TYR A 55 13.36 -18.58 11.36
N VAL A 56 13.98 -19.25 10.37
CA VAL A 56 13.45 -20.44 9.71
C VAL A 56 14.56 -21.47 9.60
N ALA A 57 14.26 -22.72 9.96
CA ALA A 57 15.22 -23.81 9.78
C ALA A 57 15.50 -24.05 8.29
N LYS A 58 16.78 -24.27 7.94
CA LYS A 58 17.18 -24.71 6.61
C LYS A 58 16.71 -26.13 6.33
N TYR A 59 16.65 -26.50 5.05
CA TYR A 59 16.32 -27.87 4.66
C TYR A 59 17.26 -28.88 5.34
N GLY A 60 16.68 -29.91 5.96
CA GLY A 60 17.42 -30.91 6.73
C GLY A 60 17.53 -30.61 8.23
N TYR A 61 17.06 -29.46 8.70
CA TYR A 61 17.11 -29.07 10.12
C TYR A 61 15.72 -28.82 10.71
N LEU A 62 15.61 -28.97 12.03
CA LEU A 62 14.41 -28.67 12.81
C LEU A 62 14.76 -27.85 14.05
N ILE A 63 14.09 -26.71 14.26
CA ILE A 63 14.28 -25.93 15.50
C ILE A 63 13.57 -26.67 16.65
N ALA A 64 14.34 -27.38 17.48
CA ALA A 64 13.84 -28.14 18.63
C ALA A 64 13.89 -27.33 19.93
N SER A 65 14.65 -26.24 19.97
CA SER A 65 14.73 -25.33 21.11
C SER A 65 15.01 -23.91 20.66
N ILE A 66 14.44 -22.93 21.36
CA ILE A 66 14.66 -21.50 21.14
C ILE A 66 15.13 -20.89 22.44
N ALA A 67 16.27 -20.21 22.40
CA ALA A 67 16.85 -19.51 23.52
C ALA A 67 17.32 -18.11 23.10
N ASP A 68 17.47 -17.24 24.08
CA ASP A 68 18.20 -15.99 23.97
C ASP A 68 19.42 -16.12 24.87
N ARG A 69 20.56 -16.47 24.28
CA ARG A 69 21.76 -16.93 25.01
C ARG A 69 21.39 -18.09 25.94
N GLU A 70 21.54 -17.89 27.26
CA GLU A 70 21.22 -18.89 28.29
C GLU A 70 19.73 -18.90 28.67
N SER A 71 18.94 -17.91 28.25
CA SER A 71 17.52 -17.81 28.60
C SER A 71 16.68 -18.67 27.65
N LEU A 72 16.16 -19.79 28.13
CA LEU A 72 15.26 -20.66 27.37
C LEU A 72 13.88 -20.00 27.20
N LEU A 73 13.42 -19.81 25.96
CA LEU A 73 12.05 -19.37 25.67
C LEU A 73 11.13 -20.56 25.43
N TRP A 74 11.59 -21.51 24.62
CA TRP A 74 10.79 -22.66 24.23
C TRP A 74 11.66 -23.88 23.97
N ARG A 75 11.14 -25.06 24.33
CA ARG A 75 11.74 -26.36 23.98
C ARG A 75 10.64 -27.29 23.53
N GLN A 76 10.95 -28.07 22.49
CA GLN A 76 10.04 -29.05 21.94
C GLN A 76 9.57 -30.02 23.02
N SER A 77 8.25 -30.22 23.07
CA SER A 77 7.60 -31.24 23.86
C SER A 77 6.48 -31.88 23.04
N GLY A 78 6.46 -33.21 22.99
CA GLY A 78 5.49 -33.96 22.19
C GLY A 78 5.69 -33.86 20.68
N SER A 79 4.59 -33.84 19.92
CA SER A 79 4.57 -33.90 18.45
C SER A 79 4.69 -32.53 17.75
N HIS A 80 4.72 -31.43 18.50
CA HIS A 80 4.80 -30.09 17.93
C HIS A 80 6.21 -29.76 17.47
N SER A 81 6.33 -29.20 16.28
CA SER A 81 7.60 -28.70 15.75
C SER A 81 7.53 -27.19 15.50
N CYS A 82 8.64 -26.48 15.68
CA CYS A 82 8.71 -25.06 15.35
C CYS A 82 8.80 -24.89 13.83
N SER A 83 7.82 -24.19 13.25
CA SER A 83 7.86 -23.78 11.84
C SER A 83 8.74 -22.55 11.64
N HIS A 84 8.57 -21.55 12.50
CA HIS A 84 9.41 -20.35 12.54
C HIS A 84 9.19 -19.55 13.83
N ALA A 85 10.16 -18.71 14.12
CA ALA A 85 10.05 -17.69 15.15
C ALA A 85 10.13 -16.30 14.53
N VAL A 86 9.38 -15.35 15.07
CA VAL A 86 9.53 -13.92 14.74
C VAL A 86 9.85 -13.17 16.02
N VAL A 87 10.88 -12.34 15.98
CA VAL A 87 11.33 -11.52 17.10
C VAL A 87 11.28 -10.06 16.68
N THR A 88 10.53 -9.26 17.42
CA THR A 88 10.45 -7.81 17.22
C THR A 88 11.46 -7.11 18.12
N LEU A 89 12.25 -6.21 17.56
CA LEU A 89 13.31 -5.46 18.26
C LEU A 89 12.76 -4.15 18.81
N LYS A 90 13.18 -3.69 19.98
CA LYS A 90 12.90 -2.36 20.54
C LYS A 90 13.61 -1.25 19.75
N ASP A 91 13.33 -0.01 20.08
CA ASP A 91 13.86 1.18 19.36
C ASP A 91 15.39 1.31 19.51
N ASP A 92 15.95 0.78 20.59
CA ASP A 92 17.40 0.68 20.83
C ASP A 92 18.06 -0.53 20.14
N GLY A 93 17.30 -1.29 19.35
CA GLY A 93 17.75 -2.51 18.67
C GLY A 93 17.80 -3.77 19.53
N SER A 94 17.51 -3.68 20.84
CA SER A 94 17.45 -4.85 21.73
C SER A 94 16.20 -5.70 21.48
N LEU A 95 16.18 -6.95 21.95
CA LEU A 95 15.03 -7.84 21.75
C LEU A 95 13.80 -7.37 22.56
N GLY A 96 12.63 -7.30 21.94
CA GLY A 96 11.40 -6.75 22.52
C GLY A 96 10.31 -7.79 22.79
N SER A 97 9.81 -8.42 21.74
CA SER A 97 8.79 -9.47 21.84
C SER A 97 9.09 -10.58 20.85
N ALA A 98 8.58 -11.78 21.12
CA ALA A 98 8.76 -12.92 20.24
C ALA A 98 7.45 -13.70 20.11
N ASN A 99 7.27 -14.31 18.95
CA ASN A 99 6.20 -15.26 18.71
C ASN A 99 6.79 -16.48 18.02
N VAL A 100 6.45 -17.66 18.55
CA VAL A 100 6.94 -18.95 18.07
C VAL A 100 5.76 -19.70 17.48
N TYR A 101 5.81 -20.01 16.19
CA TYR A 101 4.74 -20.75 15.51
C TYR A 101 5.06 -22.24 15.48
N LEU A 102 4.28 -22.99 16.25
CA LEU A 102 4.35 -24.44 16.28
C LEU A 102 3.36 -25.04 15.29
N VAL A 103 3.70 -26.22 14.78
CA VAL A 103 2.85 -27.03 13.91
C VAL A 103 2.82 -28.45 14.47
N ASP A 104 1.62 -28.99 14.66
CA ASP A 104 1.43 -30.37 15.10
C ASP A 104 1.53 -31.38 13.94
N GLY A 105 1.33 -32.66 14.25
CA GLY A 105 1.35 -33.74 13.26
C GLY A 105 0.21 -33.69 12.21
N GLU A 106 -0.83 -32.90 12.47
CA GLU A 106 -1.98 -32.69 11.57
C GLU A 106 -1.87 -31.39 10.76
N GLY A 107 -0.85 -30.57 11.03
CA GLY A 107 -0.63 -29.28 10.38
C GLY A 107 -1.35 -28.10 11.06
N VAL A 108 -1.96 -28.30 12.23
CA VAL A 108 -2.59 -27.25 13.02
C VAL A 108 -1.51 -26.37 13.62
N ARG A 109 -1.69 -25.05 13.48
CA ARG A 109 -0.75 -24.05 13.95
C ARG A 109 -1.10 -23.61 15.36
N MET A 110 -0.11 -23.59 16.25
CA MET A 110 -0.24 -23.05 17.60
C MET A 110 0.83 -22.01 17.86
N PRO A 111 0.48 -20.72 17.94
CA PRO A 111 1.42 -19.68 18.33
C PRO A 111 1.63 -19.64 19.84
N ILE A 112 2.86 -19.37 20.27
CA ILE A 112 3.21 -19.00 21.64
C ILE A 112 3.82 -17.60 21.60
N TYR A 113 3.44 -16.74 22.54
CA TYR A 113 3.84 -15.33 22.57
C TYR A 113 4.69 -15.03 23.80
N PHE A 114 5.73 -14.23 23.62
CA PHE A 114 6.66 -13.82 24.67
C PHE A 114 6.91 -12.31 24.63
N SER A 115 7.14 -11.72 25.80
CA SER A 115 7.59 -10.34 25.94
C SER A 115 8.86 -10.26 26.79
N LYS A 116 9.78 -9.37 26.43
CA LYS A 116 11.05 -9.17 27.15
C LYS A 116 11.05 -7.86 27.92
N ASN A 117 10.91 -7.95 29.24
CA ASN A 117 10.91 -6.80 30.15
C ASN A 117 12.08 -6.90 31.13
N ALA A 118 12.83 -5.81 31.30
CA ALA A 118 14.01 -5.75 32.18
C ALA A 118 15.03 -6.90 31.97
N GLY A 119 15.18 -7.39 30.72
CA GLY A 119 16.09 -8.48 30.37
C GLY A 119 15.51 -9.89 30.47
N THR A 120 14.34 -10.07 31.08
CA THR A 120 13.69 -11.38 31.28
C THR A 120 12.56 -11.60 30.28
N TRP A 121 12.52 -12.81 29.70
CA TRP A 121 11.41 -13.27 28.87
C TRP A 121 10.29 -13.85 29.72
N THR A 122 9.05 -13.45 29.41
CA THR A 122 7.85 -14.03 30.00
C THR A 122 6.85 -14.36 28.89
N GLU A 123 6.22 -15.53 28.97
CA GLU A 123 5.07 -15.85 28.12
C GLU A 123 3.92 -14.86 28.38
N THR A 124 3.19 -14.49 27.33
CA THR A 124 2.09 -13.50 27.37
C THR A 124 0.93 -13.98 26.52
N LYS A 125 -0.25 -13.37 26.69
CA LYS A 125 -1.44 -13.70 25.91
C LYS A 125 -1.41 -13.08 24.52
N GLU A 126 -2.20 -13.63 23.60
CA GLU A 126 -2.33 -13.11 22.23
C GLU A 126 -2.72 -11.63 22.22
N GLU A 127 -3.75 -11.27 22.99
CA GLU A 127 -4.27 -9.91 23.07
C GLU A 127 -3.19 -8.92 23.55
N GLU A 128 -2.49 -9.26 24.64
CA GLU A 128 -1.43 -8.41 25.21
C GLU A 128 -0.26 -8.20 24.22
N PHE A 129 0.12 -9.23 23.47
CA PHE A 129 1.15 -9.13 22.43
C PHE A 129 0.73 -8.16 21.32
N TYR A 130 -0.47 -8.34 20.77
CA TYR A 130 -0.94 -7.52 19.66
C TYR A 130 -1.35 -6.11 20.07
N ASP A 131 -1.77 -5.87 21.30
CA ASP A 131 -2.03 -4.53 21.83
C ASP A 131 -0.73 -3.73 21.97
N LYS A 132 0.33 -4.35 22.52
CA LYS A 132 1.67 -3.73 22.54
C LYS A 132 2.22 -3.47 21.14
N PHE A 133 2.00 -4.41 20.21
CA PHE A 133 2.38 -4.20 18.81
C PHE A 133 1.59 -3.04 18.18
N HIS A 134 0.29 -2.95 18.42
CA HIS A 134 -0.56 -1.85 17.93
C HIS A 134 -0.10 -0.49 18.45
N GLN A 135 0.21 -0.38 19.76
CA GLN A 135 0.74 0.84 20.35
C GLN A 135 2.01 1.30 19.64
N ARG A 136 2.88 0.35 19.28
CA ARG A 136 4.09 0.67 18.52
C ARG A 136 3.78 1.06 17.08
N VAL A 137 2.84 0.40 16.42
CA VAL A 137 2.38 0.82 15.08
C VAL A 137 1.90 2.27 15.11
N LEU A 138 1.10 2.67 16.11
CA LEU A 138 0.64 4.04 16.27
C LEU A 138 1.80 5.04 16.45
N LYS A 139 2.86 4.65 17.18
CA LYS A 139 4.07 5.46 17.37
C LYS A 139 4.87 5.62 16.06
N GLU A 140 5.19 4.51 15.39
CA GLU A 140 6.05 4.50 14.19
C GLU A 140 5.38 5.10 12.94
N THR A 141 4.05 5.03 12.88
CA THR A 141 3.26 5.59 11.76
C THR A 141 2.81 7.03 12.01
N LEU A 142 3.07 7.59 13.19
CA LEU A 142 2.79 8.99 13.48
C LEU A 142 3.60 9.88 12.53
N LEU A 143 2.91 10.75 11.80
CA LEU A 143 3.54 11.70 10.88
C LEU A 143 3.94 12.97 11.63
N GLU A 144 3.02 13.50 12.43
CA GLU A 144 3.26 14.73 13.19
C GLU A 144 2.28 14.86 14.37
N SER A 145 2.79 15.35 15.51
CA SER A 145 1.97 15.90 16.59
C SER A 145 1.68 17.37 16.29
N ILE A 146 0.40 17.77 16.34
CA ILE A 146 -0.08 19.08 15.94
C ILE A 146 -0.82 19.78 17.07
N GLU A 147 -0.75 21.10 17.07
CA GLU A 147 -1.51 21.97 17.95
C GLU A 147 -2.61 22.69 17.15
N ILE A 148 -3.81 22.75 17.72
CA ILE A 148 -4.96 23.41 17.11
C ILE A 148 -5.19 24.76 17.77
N ASP A 149 -4.91 25.81 17.01
CA ASP A 149 -5.39 27.16 17.29
C ASP A 149 -6.80 27.29 16.71
N ILE A 150 -7.82 27.43 17.56
CA ILE A 150 -9.22 27.46 17.08
C ILE A 150 -9.59 28.77 16.35
N GLU A 151 -8.70 29.77 16.33
CA GLU A 151 -8.85 30.92 15.45
C GLU A 151 -8.58 30.54 13.98
N LYS A 152 -7.86 29.44 13.72
CA LYS A 152 -7.72 28.84 12.39
C LYS A 152 -8.92 27.93 12.13
N ARG A 153 -9.89 28.45 11.38
CA ARG A 153 -11.19 27.79 11.11
C ARG A 153 -11.27 27.14 9.73
N GLU A 154 -10.13 26.91 9.10
CA GLU A 154 -10.03 26.32 7.77
C GLU A 154 -9.49 24.89 7.83
N THR A 155 -10.08 24.00 7.03
CA THR A 155 -9.55 22.64 6.85
C THR A 155 -8.21 22.69 6.14
N CYS A 156 -7.27 21.82 6.53
CA CYS A 156 -5.98 21.68 5.88
C CYS A 156 -5.56 20.20 5.76
N GLY A 157 -4.37 19.94 5.23
CA GLY A 157 -3.83 18.57 5.09
C GLY A 157 -3.62 17.82 6.43
N LYS A 158 -3.67 18.51 7.57
CA LYS A 158 -3.40 17.92 8.90
C LYS A 158 -4.66 17.68 9.75
N TYR A 159 -5.74 18.41 9.50
CA TYR A 159 -6.99 18.32 10.25
C TYR A 159 -8.17 18.88 9.46
N PHE A 160 -9.36 18.41 9.80
CA PHE A 160 -10.64 18.83 9.22
C PHE A 160 -11.40 19.73 10.20
N VAL A 161 -12.14 20.71 9.66
CA VAL A 161 -12.96 21.65 10.43
C VAL A 161 -14.40 21.63 9.90
N THR A 162 -15.40 21.82 10.78
CA THR A 162 -16.80 21.91 10.34
C THR A 162 -17.01 23.09 9.38
N ASN A 163 -17.49 22.80 8.17
CA ASN A 163 -17.73 23.83 7.15
C ASN A 163 -19.18 24.34 7.09
N SER A 164 -20.12 23.72 7.81
CA SER A 164 -21.54 24.09 7.77
C SER A 164 -21.82 25.41 8.51
N PRO A 165 -22.23 26.51 7.86
CA PRO A 165 -22.34 27.83 8.49
C PRO A 165 -23.36 27.89 9.63
N ASN A 166 -24.48 27.18 9.48
CA ASN A 166 -25.57 27.17 10.45
C ASN A 166 -25.40 26.10 11.54
N PHE A 167 -24.29 25.35 11.53
CA PHE A 167 -24.05 24.36 12.57
C PHE A 167 -23.53 25.04 13.84
N PRO A 168 -24.20 24.85 14.99
CA PRO A 168 -23.94 25.66 16.19
C PRO A 168 -22.59 25.39 16.85
N PHE A 169 -21.93 24.28 16.48
CA PHE A 169 -20.63 23.88 16.98
C PHE A 169 -19.52 24.19 15.97
N LEU A 170 -18.33 24.47 16.49
CA LEU A 170 -17.09 24.42 15.74
C LEU A 170 -16.41 23.08 16.06
N VAL A 171 -16.26 22.19 15.07
CA VAL A 171 -15.68 20.86 15.29
C VAL A 171 -14.37 20.70 14.54
N TYR A 172 -13.39 20.09 15.20
CA TYR A 172 -12.09 19.71 14.66
C TYR A 172 -11.88 18.19 14.75
N THR A 173 -11.33 17.58 13.72
CA THR A 173 -10.82 16.19 13.77
C THR A 173 -9.45 16.09 13.10
N PRO A 174 -8.52 15.26 13.62
CA PRO A 174 -7.22 15.08 12.99
C PRO A 174 -7.38 14.34 11.67
N ASN A 175 -6.48 14.63 10.72
CA ASN A 175 -6.34 13.79 9.54
C ASN A 175 -5.54 12.51 9.87
N VAL A 176 -5.56 11.54 8.97
CA VAL A 176 -4.85 10.26 9.10
C VAL A 176 -3.36 10.50 9.33
N GLY A 177 -2.82 9.87 10.38
CA GLY A 177 -1.41 9.96 10.77
C GLY A 177 -1.03 11.20 11.57
N TYR A 178 -1.99 12.06 11.89
CA TYR A 178 -1.77 13.21 12.76
C TYR A 178 -2.32 12.98 14.16
N ARG A 179 -1.68 13.62 15.14
CA ARG A 179 -2.09 13.59 16.54
C ARG A 179 -2.31 15.00 17.06
N ILE A 180 -3.53 15.33 17.47
CA ILE A 180 -3.78 16.58 18.18
C ILE A 180 -3.29 16.42 19.62
N SER A 181 -2.23 17.13 19.97
CA SER A 181 -1.64 17.14 21.31
C SER A 181 -2.07 18.34 22.15
N LYS A 182 -2.57 19.41 21.51
CA LYS A 182 -3.00 20.63 22.20
C LYS A 182 -4.07 21.36 21.43
N ILE A 183 -5.01 21.97 22.14
CA ILE A 183 -6.06 22.85 21.60
C ILE A 183 -6.06 24.14 22.42
N PHE A 184 -6.08 25.30 21.77
CA PHE A 184 -6.02 26.60 22.44
C PHE A 184 -6.76 27.71 21.68
N ASN A 185 -7.10 28.78 22.41
CA ASN A 185 -7.58 30.07 21.88
C ASN A 185 -6.93 31.22 22.66
N GLY A 186 -5.64 31.47 22.41
CA GLY A 186 -4.78 32.29 23.28
C GLY A 186 -4.49 31.68 24.66
N MET A 187 -5.41 30.87 25.19
CA MET A 187 -5.28 30.05 26.41
C MET A 187 -5.50 28.58 26.09
N THR A 188 -4.79 27.69 26.79
CA THR A 188 -4.94 26.24 26.63
C THR A 188 -6.36 25.81 27.01
N ILE A 189 -7.01 25.09 26.11
CA ILE A 189 -8.31 24.43 26.33
C ILE A 189 -8.07 23.01 26.81
N TRP A 190 -7.16 22.29 26.15
CA TRP A 190 -6.76 20.93 26.49
C TRP A 190 -5.36 20.65 25.95
N GLU A 191 -4.62 19.82 26.67
CA GLU A 191 -3.26 19.40 26.33
C GLU A 191 -3.07 17.95 26.77
N ALA A 192 -2.43 17.15 25.92
CA ALA A 192 -2.13 15.75 26.18
C ALA A 192 -1.15 15.62 27.37
N LYS A 193 -1.41 14.67 28.26
CA LYS A 193 -0.60 14.38 29.45
C LYS A 193 0.75 13.75 29.09
N ASP A 194 0.76 12.88 28.10
CA ASP A 194 1.94 12.13 27.66
C ASP A 194 1.83 11.75 26.18
N GLU A 195 2.80 10.99 25.65
CA GLU A 195 2.83 10.61 24.24
C GLU A 195 1.76 9.59 23.78
N SER A 196 1.03 8.98 24.70
CA SER A 196 -0.05 8.03 24.37
C SER A 196 -1.37 8.73 24.05
N GLU A 197 -1.57 9.92 24.60
CA GLU A 197 -2.88 10.59 24.62
C GLU A 197 -3.08 11.50 23.41
N ARG A 198 -4.19 11.38 22.70
CA ARG A 198 -4.49 12.21 21.53
C ARG A 198 -5.95 12.59 21.48
N CYS A 199 -6.24 13.83 21.11
CA CYS A 199 -7.60 14.23 20.77
C CYS A 199 -7.93 13.75 19.35
N ILE A 200 -9.02 12.97 19.21
CA ILE A 200 -9.52 12.48 17.91
C ILE A 200 -10.78 13.21 17.45
N TYR A 201 -11.37 14.04 18.31
CA TYR A 201 -12.53 14.86 18.03
C TYR A 201 -12.61 15.99 19.06
N ALA A 202 -12.83 17.22 18.60
CA ALA A 202 -13.05 18.37 19.47
C ALA A 202 -14.24 19.19 18.97
N SER A 203 -15.24 19.39 19.81
CA SER A 203 -16.46 20.15 19.53
C SER A 203 -16.56 21.34 20.48
N LEU A 204 -16.69 22.55 19.94
CA LEU A 204 -16.70 23.80 20.70
C LEU A 204 -18.01 24.56 20.51
N TYR A 205 -18.56 25.09 21.61
CA TYR A 205 -19.83 25.83 21.63
C TYR A 205 -19.76 27.08 22.51
N PRO A 206 -20.40 28.20 22.13
CA PRO A 206 -20.93 28.50 20.80
C PRO A 206 -19.84 28.55 19.72
N ARG A 207 -20.17 28.28 18.46
CA ARG A 207 -19.23 28.26 17.32
C ARG A 207 -18.29 29.48 17.25
N TYR A 208 -18.82 30.69 17.45
CA TYR A 208 -18.08 31.93 17.21
C TYR A 208 -17.28 32.39 18.43
N GLU A 209 -17.85 32.23 19.62
CA GLU A 209 -17.23 32.58 20.89
C GLU A 209 -17.29 31.37 21.85
N PRO A 210 -16.41 30.37 21.69
CA PRO A 210 -16.46 29.15 22.48
C PRO A 210 -16.35 29.37 23.99
N LYS A 211 -17.30 28.78 24.72
CA LYS A 211 -17.37 28.75 26.20
C LYS A 211 -17.35 27.32 26.74
N LEU A 212 -17.66 26.36 25.89
CA LEU A 212 -17.74 24.94 26.20
C LEU A 212 -16.94 24.16 25.15
N ALA A 213 -16.25 23.11 25.58
CA ALA A 213 -15.58 22.17 24.70
C ALA A 213 -15.88 20.74 25.12
N TYR A 214 -16.17 19.90 24.15
CA TYR A 214 -16.31 18.46 24.30
C TYR A 214 -15.28 17.77 23.42
N LEU A 215 -14.47 16.90 24.02
CA LEU A 215 -13.39 16.21 23.35
C LEU A 215 -13.58 14.69 23.48
N ILE A 216 -13.21 13.97 22.42
CA ILE A 216 -12.95 12.53 22.50
C ILE A 216 -11.45 12.36 22.48
N VAL A 217 -10.92 11.83 23.58
CA VAL A 217 -9.50 11.60 23.79
C VAL A 217 -9.23 10.11 23.75
N SER A 218 -8.26 9.69 22.97
CA SER A 218 -7.82 8.30 22.85
C SER A 218 -6.43 8.17 23.47
N SER A 219 -6.25 7.16 24.32
CA SER A 219 -4.96 6.78 24.92
C SER A 219 -4.76 5.27 24.83
N TRP A 220 -3.67 4.76 25.41
CA TRP A 220 -3.44 3.32 25.54
C TRP A 220 -4.46 2.62 26.46
N HIS A 221 -5.16 3.39 27.30
CA HIS A 221 -6.18 2.86 28.22
C HIS A 221 -7.59 2.87 27.63
N GLY A 222 -7.75 3.37 26.39
CA GLY A 222 -9.05 3.43 25.70
C GLY A 222 -9.42 4.85 25.29
N GLN A 223 -10.70 5.07 25.07
CA GLN A 223 -11.26 6.37 24.69
C GLN A 223 -12.07 6.95 25.85
N GLU A 224 -11.89 8.23 26.10
CA GLU A 224 -12.60 8.99 27.15
C GLU A 224 -13.28 10.23 26.57
N ASN A 225 -14.39 10.61 27.22
CA ASN A 225 -15.12 11.84 26.93
C ASN A 225 -14.65 12.91 27.91
N VAL A 226 -14.07 13.99 27.41
CA VAL A 226 -13.60 15.12 28.22
C VAL A 226 -14.48 16.33 27.95
N TYR A 227 -14.99 16.95 29.01
CA TYR A 227 -15.82 18.15 28.94
C TYR A 227 -15.12 19.30 29.64
N MET A 228 -15.05 20.45 28.97
CA MET A 228 -14.40 21.66 29.50
C MET A 228 -15.38 22.84 29.46
N HIS A 229 -15.31 23.69 30.48
CA HIS A 229 -16.09 24.93 30.59
C HIS A 229 -15.16 26.10 30.88
N LYS A 230 -15.32 27.19 30.12
CA LYS A 230 -14.66 28.46 30.37
C LYS A 230 -15.35 29.22 31.51
N ILE A 231 -14.71 29.27 32.67
CA ILE A 231 -15.16 29.96 33.89
C ILE A 231 -14.07 30.97 34.30
N ASP A 232 -14.43 32.23 34.55
CA ASP A 232 -13.50 33.29 34.97
C ASP A 232 -12.23 33.39 34.10
N TYR A 233 -12.40 33.25 32.78
CA TYR A 233 -11.35 33.24 31.76
C TYR A 233 -10.47 31.98 31.71
N GLU A 234 -10.66 30.98 32.57
CA GLU A 234 -9.91 29.72 32.53
C GLU A 234 -10.78 28.56 32.02
N TRP A 235 -10.16 27.58 31.35
CA TRP A 235 -10.83 26.35 30.94
C TRP A 235 -10.67 25.28 32.00
N VAL A 236 -11.77 24.84 32.60
CA VAL A 236 -11.77 23.82 33.65
C VAL A 236 -12.53 22.56 33.21
N PRO A 237 -12.09 21.36 33.59
CA PRO A 237 -12.82 20.13 33.32
C PRO A 237 -14.10 20.08 34.16
N VAL A 238 -15.20 19.66 33.54
CA VAL A 238 -16.53 19.54 34.16
C VAL A 238 -17.14 18.16 33.90
N GLN A 239 -18.21 17.82 34.61
CA GLN A 239 -18.97 16.59 34.36
C GLN A 239 -19.87 16.74 33.13
N GLY A 240 -20.25 15.62 32.50
CA GLY A 240 -21.10 15.63 31.29
C GLY A 240 -22.46 16.29 31.52
N ASP A 241 -23.08 16.08 32.68
CA ASP A 241 -24.39 16.67 32.99
C ASP A 241 -24.29 18.19 33.20
N GLU A 242 -23.19 18.67 33.80
CA GLU A 242 -22.89 20.10 33.93
C GLU A 242 -22.66 20.74 32.56
N TYR A 243 -21.92 20.07 31.68
CA TYR A 243 -21.72 20.49 30.30
C TYR A 243 -23.06 20.61 29.54
N ARG A 244 -23.96 19.62 29.67
CA ARG A 244 -25.29 19.67 29.05
C ARG A 244 -26.12 20.85 29.55
N ASN A 245 -26.17 21.06 30.87
CA ASN A 245 -26.91 22.19 31.45
C ASN A 245 -26.33 23.54 30.97
N ALA A 246 -25.01 23.62 30.82
CA ALA A 246 -24.36 24.81 30.29
C ALA A 246 -24.69 25.06 28.80
N LEU A 247 -24.86 24.01 27.97
CA LEU A 247 -25.29 24.18 26.58
C LEU A 247 -26.64 24.91 26.49
N GLU A 248 -27.63 24.49 27.28
CA GLU A 248 -28.95 25.14 27.35
C GLU A 248 -28.83 26.58 27.87
N LYS A 249 -28.05 26.80 28.92
CA LYS A 249 -27.78 28.14 29.48
C LYS A 249 -27.19 29.09 28.45
N TYR A 250 -26.35 28.59 27.55
CA TYR A 250 -25.74 29.35 26.45
C TYR A 250 -26.58 29.31 25.16
N GLY A 251 -27.86 28.93 25.25
CA GLY A 251 -28.86 29.14 24.19
C GLY A 251 -29.03 28.00 23.20
N LEU A 252 -28.50 26.80 23.46
CA LEU A 252 -28.76 25.64 22.61
C LEU A 252 -30.06 24.97 23.05
N ASP A 253 -31.02 24.84 22.12
CA ASP A 253 -32.20 24.02 22.34
C ASP A 253 -31.90 22.54 22.07
N LEU A 254 -31.71 21.78 23.15
CA LEU A 254 -31.41 20.35 23.08
C LEU A 254 -32.56 19.52 22.49
N SER A 255 -33.80 20.02 22.53
CA SER A 255 -34.98 19.29 22.04
C SER A 255 -35.11 19.32 20.53
N THR A 256 -34.55 20.34 19.87
CA THR A 256 -34.61 20.53 18.42
C THR A 256 -33.28 20.32 17.72
N PHE A 257 -32.17 20.20 18.47
CA PHE A 257 -30.86 19.93 17.90
C PHE A 257 -30.82 18.57 17.17
N ASP A 258 -30.46 18.61 15.89
CA ASP A 258 -30.26 17.42 15.07
C ASP A 258 -28.99 17.57 14.23
N ASN A 259 -28.03 16.67 14.43
CA ASN A 259 -26.80 16.61 13.64
C ASN A 259 -26.88 15.61 12.49
N ARG A 260 -28.03 14.96 12.30
CA ARG A 260 -28.22 13.99 11.21
C ARG A 260 -28.38 14.71 9.87
N VAL A 261 -27.73 14.17 8.85
CA VAL A 261 -27.77 14.72 7.49
C VAL A 261 -28.25 13.69 6.48
N ILE A 262 -28.89 14.22 5.44
CA ILE A 262 -29.34 13.47 4.27
C ILE A 262 -28.53 13.95 3.08
N MET A 263 -27.93 13.02 2.34
CA MET A 263 -27.21 13.34 1.10
C MET A 263 -28.13 13.15 -0.10
N ASN A 264 -28.29 14.19 -0.91
CA ASN A 264 -28.93 14.08 -2.23
C ASN A 264 -27.85 14.08 -3.31
N ILE A 265 -27.61 12.93 -3.93
CA ILE A 265 -26.60 12.73 -5.00
C ILE A 265 -26.85 13.69 -6.18
N SER A 266 -28.10 13.99 -6.51
CA SER A 266 -28.46 14.91 -7.60
C SER A 266 -28.28 16.39 -7.24
N ASN A 267 -28.17 16.74 -5.95
CA ASN A 267 -27.97 18.11 -5.48
C ASN A 267 -27.24 18.10 -4.12
N ILE A 268 -25.92 17.96 -4.16
CA ILE A 268 -25.11 17.75 -2.96
C ILE A 268 -24.89 19.09 -2.24
N ASP A 269 -25.23 19.13 -0.95
CA ASP A 269 -24.93 20.27 -0.07
C ASP A 269 -23.44 20.26 0.33
N HIS A 270 -22.63 21.02 -0.38
CA HIS A 270 -21.18 21.13 -0.14
C HIS A 270 -20.82 21.80 1.19
N THR A 271 -21.79 22.38 1.91
CA THR A 271 -21.56 22.87 3.28
C THR A 271 -21.62 21.75 4.31
N LYS A 272 -22.32 20.63 3.99
CA LYS A 272 -22.49 19.46 4.86
C LYS A 272 -21.65 18.26 4.44
N PHE A 273 -21.20 18.21 3.19
CA PHE A 273 -20.38 17.12 2.67
C PHE A 273 -19.12 17.69 2.02
N GLN A 274 -17.97 17.28 2.55
CA GLN A 274 -16.67 17.62 1.95
C GLN A 274 -16.40 16.68 0.77
N PRO A 275 -16.28 17.21 -0.46
CA PRO A 275 -15.92 16.41 -1.61
C PRO A 275 -14.41 16.22 -1.68
N SER A 276 -14.00 15.02 -2.09
CA SER A 276 -12.67 14.76 -2.59
C SER A 276 -12.81 14.14 -3.98
N ILE A 277 -12.35 14.85 -5.01
CA ILE A 277 -12.67 14.54 -6.41
C ILE A 277 -11.38 14.27 -7.17
N PHE A 278 -11.33 13.11 -7.82
CA PHE A 278 -10.26 12.73 -8.73
C PHE A 278 -10.79 12.49 -10.14
N PRO A 279 -10.43 13.35 -11.10
CA PRO A 279 -10.64 13.06 -12.51
C PRO A 279 -9.63 11.99 -12.97
N VAL A 280 -10.14 10.92 -13.56
CA VAL A 280 -9.36 9.82 -14.13
C VAL A 280 -9.80 9.62 -15.58
N HIS A 281 -9.12 10.30 -16.50
CA HIS A 281 -9.51 10.36 -17.91
C HIS A 281 -10.99 10.78 -18.08
N LYS A 282 -11.79 9.99 -18.80
CA LYS A 282 -13.24 10.17 -19.02
C LYS A 282 -14.10 9.79 -17.81
N ARG A 283 -13.51 9.62 -16.63
CA ARG A 283 -14.22 9.22 -15.41
C ARG A 283 -13.98 10.23 -14.30
N LYS A 284 -15.00 10.41 -13.48
CA LYS A 284 -14.91 11.21 -12.27
C LYS A 284 -15.16 10.31 -11.07
N TYR A 285 -14.16 10.20 -10.21
CA TYR A 285 -14.25 9.51 -8.94
C TYR A 285 -14.43 10.56 -7.84
N SER A 286 -15.56 10.53 -7.15
CA SER A 286 -15.90 11.53 -6.13
C SER A 286 -16.19 10.82 -4.82
N LEU A 287 -15.41 11.12 -3.79
CA LEU A 287 -15.64 10.68 -2.43
C LEU A 287 -16.31 11.82 -1.67
N TYR A 288 -17.37 11.52 -0.93
CA TYR A 288 -18.07 12.49 -0.09
C TYR A 288 -18.09 12.01 1.34
N ILE A 289 -17.68 12.91 2.23
CA ILE A 289 -17.55 12.69 3.67
C ILE A 289 -18.41 13.73 4.38
N PRO A 290 -19.26 13.34 5.34
CA PRO A 290 -19.98 14.30 6.16
C PRO A 290 -19.00 15.26 6.85
N SER A 291 -19.32 16.55 6.84
CA SER A 291 -18.55 17.57 7.55
C SER A 291 -18.48 17.20 9.05
N PRO A 292 -17.32 17.40 9.72
CA PRO A 292 -17.18 17.08 11.13
C PRO A 292 -18.35 17.56 11.99
N GLY A 293 -18.85 16.67 12.86
CA GLY A 293 -20.02 16.89 13.71
C GLY A 293 -21.35 16.38 13.15
N HIS A 294 -21.44 16.07 11.85
CA HIS A 294 -22.67 15.53 11.23
C HIS A 294 -22.64 14.00 11.10
N THR A 295 -23.82 13.38 11.18
CA THR A 295 -24.01 11.94 10.99
C THR A 295 -24.88 11.67 9.77
N LEU A 296 -24.37 11.00 8.74
CA LEU A 296 -25.14 10.67 7.54
C LEU A 296 -26.05 9.47 7.77
N VAL A 297 -27.36 9.70 7.69
CA VAL A 297 -28.40 8.69 7.98
C VAL A 297 -29.23 8.30 6.77
N LYS A 298 -29.12 9.03 5.64
CA LYS A 298 -29.87 8.70 4.42
C LYS A 298 -29.17 9.23 3.18
N VAL A 299 -29.16 8.42 2.13
CA VAL A 299 -28.69 8.79 0.80
C VAL A 299 -29.82 8.62 -0.21
N VAL A 300 -30.11 9.71 -0.91
CA VAL A 300 -31.09 9.75 -2.00
C VAL A 300 -30.43 10.23 -3.29
N ASP A 301 -31.00 9.88 -4.42
CA ASP A 301 -30.66 10.44 -5.73
C ASP A 301 -31.92 11.07 -6.32
N GLY A 302 -32.07 12.38 -6.12
CA GLY A 302 -33.35 13.05 -6.33
C GLY A 302 -34.39 12.55 -5.32
N GLY A 303 -35.49 11.99 -5.83
CA GLY A 303 -36.55 11.38 -5.00
C GLY A 303 -36.35 9.90 -4.67
N VAL A 304 -35.35 9.23 -5.26
CA VAL A 304 -35.13 7.78 -5.09
C VAL A 304 -34.19 7.52 -3.92
N THR A 305 -34.62 6.73 -2.95
CA THR A 305 -33.76 6.34 -1.82
C THR A 305 -32.80 5.24 -2.25
N LEU A 306 -31.49 5.49 -2.09
CA LEU A 306 -30.44 4.49 -2.29
C LEU A 306 -30.17 3.72 -1.01
N TRP A 307 -30.07 4.43 0.12
CA TRP A 307 -29.79 3.85 1.42
C TRP A 307 -30.40 4.71 2.54
N GLU A 308 -30.88 4.08 3.60
CA GLU A 308 -31.43 4.73 4.78
C GLU A 308 -31.02 3.94 6.02
N SER A 309 -30.69 4.68 7.08
CA SER A 309 -30.30 4.14 8.37
C SER A 309 -31.43 3.31 8.98
N SER A 310 -31.04 2.18 9.57
CA SER A 310 -31.90 1.35 10.40
C SER A 310 -31.15 0.97 11.67
N ASP A 311 -31.82 0.79 12.81
CA ASP A 311 -31.20 0.30 14.05
C ASP A 311 -29.93 1.05 14.53
N GLY A 312 -29.88 2.38 14.35
CA GLY A 312 -28.73 3.20 14.77
C GLY A 312 -27.53 3.15 13.83
N GLU A 313 -27.69 2.57 12.63
CA GLU A 313 -26.68 2.58 11.59
C GLU A 313 -26.37 3.99 11.08
N TYR A 314 -25.16 4.19 10.61
CA TYR A 314 -24.78 5.42 9.93
C TYR A 314 -23.81 5.12 8.79
N CYS A 315 -23.83 5.99 7.79
CA CYS A 315 -22.89 5.96 6.69
C CYS A 315 -21.75 6.94 6.98
N LEU A 316 -20.51 6.48 6.89
CA LEU A 316 -19.32 7.30 7.10
C LEU A 316 -18.91 7.98 5.80
N HIS A 317 -19.03 7.27 4.68
CA HIS A 317 -18.54 7.73 3.38
C HIS A 317 -19.39 7.18 2.26
N ILE A 318 -19.47 7.96 1.18
CA ILE A 318 -20.01 7.51 -0.09
C ILE A 318 -19.06 7.86 -1.22
N ASN A 319 -18.74 6.86 -2.02
CA ASN A 319 -18.13 7.07 -3.31
C ASN A 319 -19.20 7.16 -4.40
N LEU A 320 -18.98 8.06 -5.35
CA LEU A 320 -19.72 8.17 -6.59
C LEU A 320 -18.72 8.12 -7.74
N SER A 321 -18.89 7.12 -8.60
CA SER A 321 -18.13 6.97 -9.83
C SER A 321 -19.07 7.06 -11.01
N GLU A 322 -18.77 7.99 -11.92
CA GLU A 322 -19.53 8.18 -13.16
C GLU A 322 -18.70 7.68 -14.34
N ILE A 323 -19.29 6.74 -15.08
CA ILE A 323 -18.75 6.23 -16.34
C ILE A 323 -19.52 6.93 -17.45
N GLU A 324 -18.85 7.81 -18.19
CA GLU A 324 -19.45 8.59 -19.28
C GLU A 324 -20.28 7.69 -20.22
N GLY A 325 -21.59 7.95 -20.29
CA GLY A 325 -22.51 7.26 -21.20
C GLY A 325 -22.97 5.86 -20.79
N GLU A 326 -22.55 5.30 -19.65
CA GLU A 326 -22.89 3.91 -19.27
C GLU A 326 -23.63 3.78 -17.93
N TYR A 327 -22.92 3.99 -16.82
CA TYR A 327 -23.40 3.66 -15.48
C TYR A 327 -22.90 4.67 -14.46
N ARG A 328 -23.76 4.98 -13.50
CA ARG A 328 -23.34 5.56 -12.22
C ARG A 328 -23.25 4.43 -11.20
N ILE A 329 -22.12 4.31 -10.53
CA ILE A 329 -21.90 3.30 -9.50
C ILE A 329 -21.46 3.97 -8.20
N SER A 330 -21.74 3.31 -7.09
CA SER A 330 -21.45 3.82 -5.77
C SER A 330 -21.06 2.68 -4.85
N TYR A 331 -20.20 2.99 -3.88
CA TYR A 331 -20.12 2.20 -2.66
C TYR A 331 -20.28 3.10 -1.44
N LEU A 332 -20.82 2.53 -0.36
CA LEU A 332 -21.03 3.18 0.92
C LEU A 332 -20.29 2.41 2.01
N PHE A 333 -19.63 3.14 2.91
CA PHE A 333 -19.08 2.60 4.15
C PHE A 333 -20.09 2.82 5.27
N VAL A 334 -20.66 1.72 5.74
CA VAL A 334 -21.71 1.73 6.76
C VAL A 334 -21.21 1.02 8.01
N TYR A 335 -21.51 1.63 9.15
CA TYR A 335 -21.36 1.00 10.45
C TYR A 335 -22.74 0.74 11.04
N GLY A 336 -22.94 -0.47 11.58
CA GLY A 336 -24.10 -0.82 12.38
C GLY A 336 -23.70 -1.33 13.76
N PRO A 337 -24.42 -0.98 14.84
CA PRO A 337 -24.11 -1.47 16.19
C PRO A 337 -24.10 -3.00 16.32
N LYS A 338 -24.91 -3.71 15.52
CA LYS A 338 -25.01 -5.18 15.54
C LYS A 338 -24.02 -5.86 14.59
N ASP A 339 -23.90 -5.34 13.37
CA ASP A 339 -23.15 -6.01 12.29
C ASP A 339 -21.73 -5.45 12.07
N GLY A 340 -21.37 -4.38 12.78
CA GLY A 340 -20.11 -3.68 12.65
C GLY A 340 -19.95 -2.98 11.29
N ARG A 341 -18.71 -2.95 10.80
CA ARG A 341 -18.32 -2.30 9.55
C ARG A 341 -18.65 -3.15 8.32
N ARG A 342 -19.34 -2.58 7.34
CA ARG A 342 -19.64 -3.21 6.04
C ARG A 342 -19.62 -2.24 4.86
N VAL A 343 -19.39 -2.78 3.67
CA VAL A 343 -19.41 -2.03 2.40
C VAL A 343 -20.66 -2.41 1.62
N ILE A 344 -21.42 -1.42 1.17
CA ILE A 344 -22.57 -1.60 0.29
C ILE A 344 -22.17 -1.14 -1.10
N TYR A 345 -22.35 -1.99 -2.13
CA TYR A 345 -22.13 -1.61 -3.52
C TYR A 345 -23.44 -1.44 -4.25
N ALA A 346 -23.53 -0.41 -5.07
CA ALA A 346 -24.71 -0.08 -5.84
C ALA A 346 -24.38 0.34 -7.27
N LYS A 347 -25.30 0.05 -8.17
CA LYS A 347 -25.26 0.44 -9.58
C LYS A 347 -26.59 1.08 -9.96
N LYS A 348 -26.52 2.20 -10.66
CA LYS A 348 -27.68 2.86 -11.27
C LYS A 348 -27.89 2.33 -12.69
N LYS A 349 -29.13 1.95 -13.01
CA LYS A 349 -29.57 1.59 -14.38
C LYS A 349 -30.87 2.34 -14.67
N GLY A 350 -30.84 3.28 -15.61
CA GLY A 350 -31.92 4.27 -15.74
C GLY A 350 -31.98 5.14 -14.49
N ASP A 351 -33.16 5.29 -13.89
CA ASP A 351 -33.37 6.07 -12.66
C ASP A 351 -33.32 5.25 -11.36
N LEU A 352 -33.17 3.92 -11.46
CA LEU A 352 -33.21 3.02 -10.31
C LEU A 352 -31.82 2.57 -9.87
N TRP A 353 -31.59 2.63 -8.57
CA TRP A 353 -30.44 2.03 -7.92
C TRP A 353 -30.73 0.58 -7.56
N ARG A 354 -29.74 -0.29 -7.73
CA ARG A 354 -29.76 -1.66 -7.20
C ARG A 354 -28.45 -1.97 -6.49
N PHE A 355 -28.54 -2.71 -5.40
CA PHE A 355 -27.35 -3.29 -4.78
C PHE A 355 -26.78 -4.38 -5.68
N VAL A 356 -25.45 -4.42 -5.76
CA VAL A 356 -24.71 -5.36 -6.59
C VAL A 356 -23.63 -6.04 -5.76
N SER A 357 -23.14 -7.18 -6.22
CA SER A 357 -21.96 -7.78 -5.61
C SER A 357 -20.72 -6.90 -5.86
N ARG A 358 -19.74 -6.97 -4.96
CA ARG A 358 -18.40 -6.41 -5.14
C ARG A 358 -17.81 -6.75 -6.52
N ARG A 359 -17.92 -8.02 -6.92
CA ARG A 359 -17.42 -8.52 -8.21
C ARG A 359 -18.07 -7.81 -9.38
N GLU A 360 -19.40 -7.65 -9.33
CA GLU A 360 -20.12 -6.90 -10.35
C GLU A 360 -19.67 -5.43 -10.38
N TYR A 361 -19.50 -4.79 -9.22
CA TYR A 361 -19.01 -3.42 -9.09
C TYR A 361 -17.64 -3.24 -9.76
N TYR A 362 -16.64 -4.04 -9.38
CA TYR A 362 -15.27 -3.90 -9.91
C TYR A 362 -15.12 -4.34 -11.37
N SER A 363 -15.99 -5.22 -11.88
CA SER A 363 -15.99 -5.61 -13.30
C SER A 363 -16.22 -4.43 -14.25
N LEU A 364 -16.89 -3.37 -13.79
CA LEU A 364 -17.19 -2.16 -14.56
C LEU A 364 -15.98 -1.21 -14.67
N PHE A 365 -14.97 -1.39 -13.81
CA PHE A 365 -13.70 -0.67 -13.92
C PHE A 365 -12.70 -1.38 -14.82
N THR A 366 -12.72 -2.70 -14.86
CA THR A 366 -11.75 -3.44 -15.66
C THR A 366 -12.18 -3.59 -17.13
N GLY A 367 -13.44 -3.27 -17.46
CA GLY A 367 -14.01 -3.50 -18.80
C GLY A 367 -14.16 -4.99 -19.12
N LEU A 368 -14.05 -5.85 -18.10
CA LEU A 368 -14.08 -7.31 -18.23
C LEU A 368 -15.49 -7.89 -18.03
N SER A 369 -16.53 -7.13 -18.38
CA SER A 369 -17.95 -7.46 -18.17
C SER A 369 -18.47 -8.62 -19.04
N GLY A 370 -17.61 -9.32 -19.78
CA GLY A 370 -17.92 -10.52 -20.55
C GLY A 370 -17.43 -11.78 -19.86
N GLY A 371 -18.36 -12.66 -19.47
CA GLY A 371 -18.05 -14.02 -19.08
C GLY A 371 -17.56 -14.82 -20.28
N GLU A 372 -16.24 -14.88 -20.51
CA GLU A 372 -15.65 -15.89 -21.41
C GLU A 372 -14.16 -16.20 -21.18
N ARG A 373 -13.51 -15.58 -20.18
CA ARG A 373 -12.20 -16.03 -19.68
C ARG A 373 -12.11 -15.88 -18.17
N THR A 374 -12.86 -16.69 -17.43
CA THR A 374 -12.51 -16.92 -16.03
C THR A 374 -11.16 -17.62 -16.01
N CYS A 375 -10.10 -16.96 -15.53
CA CYS A 375 -8.90 -17.68 -15.12
C CYS A 375 -9.35 -18.77 -14.14
N LYS A 376 -8.94 -20.02 -14.38
CA LYS A 376 -9.25 -21.11 -13.44
C LYS A 376 -8.70 -20.72 -12.07
N LYS A 377 -9.37 -21.10 -10.97
CA LYS A 377 -8.90 -20.83 -9.60
C LYS A 377 -7.44 -21.31 -9.38
N SER A 378 -7.00 -22.34 -10.11
CA SER A 378 -5.61 -22.83 -10.14
C SER A 378 -4.58 -21.84 -10.71
N GLN A 379 -5.00 -20.88 -11.53
CA GLN A 379 -4.18 -19.83 -12.16
C GLN A 379 -4.15 -18.52 -11.35
N GLN A 380 -4.98 -18.39 -10.29
CA GLN A 380 -5.01 -17.24 -9.39
C GLN A 380 -3.91 -17.33 -8.31
N LYS A 381 -2.67 -17.63 -8.72
CA LYS A 381 -1.52 -17.75 -7.82
C LYS A 381 -0.51 -16.65 -8.12
N LEU A 382 0.00 -16.03 -7.06
CA LEU A 382 1.17 -15.16 -7.07
C LEU A 382 2.30 -15.90 -6.37
N LEU A 383 3.09 -16.63 -7.15
CA LEU A 383 4.22 -17.42 -6.65
C LEU A 383 5.32 -16.49 -6.14
N VAL A 384 5.93 -16.85 -5.00
CA VAL A 384 7.04 -16.11 -4.39
C VAL A 384 8.36 -16.84 -4.63
N SER A 385 9.41 -16.07 -4.95
CA SER A 385 10.81 -16.50 -4.96
C SER A 385 11.71 -15.32 -4.53
N SER A 386 13.03 -15.46 -4.69
CA SER A 386 13.98 -14.36 -4.47
C SER A 386 15.26 -14.54 -5.29
N PHE A 387 16.14 -13.54 -5.32
CA PHE A 387 17.53 -13.71 -5.76
C PHE A 387 18.47 -12.83 -4.92
N ARG A 388 19.77 -13.05 -5.02
CA ARG A 388 20.80 -12.20 -4.40
C ARG A 388 21.35 -11.22 -5.43
N ASN A 389 21.17 -9.92 -5.19
CA ASN A 389 21.60 -8.88 -6.11
C ASN A 389 23.12 -8.61 -6.04
N LYS A 390 23.58 -7.60 -6.79
CA LYS A 390 25.00 -7.17 -6.83
C LYS A 390 25.59 -6.88 -5.45
N GLN A 391 24.77 -6.39 -4.52
CA GLN A 391 25.16 -6.04 -3.15
C GLN A 391 25.02 -7.22 -2.18
N GLY A 392 24.56 -8.39 -2.64
CA GLY A 392 24.24 -9.53 -1.79
C GLY A 392 22.88 -9.43 -1.10
N LEU A 393 22.08 -8.41 -1.40
CA LEU A 393 20.74 -8.24 -0.83
C LEU A 393 19.78 -9.28 -1.43
N ARG A 394 18.90 -9.83 -0.58
CA ARG A 394 17.79 -10.66 -1.01
C ARG A 394 16.71 -9.76 -1.60
N ILE A 395 16.45 -9.96 -2.89
CA ILE A 395 15.37 -9.30 -3.60
C ILE A 395 14.19 -10.27 -3.70
N ALA A 396 13.03 -9.89 -3.16
CA ALA A 396 11.82 -10.71 -3.22
C ALA A 396 11.16 -10.59 -4.60
N THR A 397 10.80 -11.72 -5.21
CA THR A 397 10.27 -11.77 -6.58
C THR A 397 8.97 -12.55 -6.67
N TYR A 398 8.17 -12.25 -7.69
CA TYR A 398 6.81 -12.70 -7.86
C TYR A 398 6.51 -13.17 -9.28
N ALA A 399 5.66 -14.18 -9.42
CA ALA A 399 5.15 -14.62 -10.71
C ALA A 399 3.67 -15.04 -10.66
N SER A 400 2.89 -14.58 -11.64
CA SER A 400 1.56 -15.12 -11.95
C SER A 400 1.52 -15.59 -13.39
N ARG A 401 1.38 -16.90 -13.59
CA ARG A 401 1.57 -17.56 -14.90
C ARG A 401 0.25 -18.11 -15.41
N VAL A 402 0.09 -18.07 -16.73
CA VAL A 402 -1.08 -18.62 -17.43
C VAL A 402 -0.68 -19.76 -18.36
N GLU A 403 -1.62 -20.67 -18.62
CA GLU A 403 -1.44 -21.72 -19.62
C GLU A 403 -1.28 -21.10 -21.01
N ASN A 404 -0.32 -21.60 -21.80
CA ASN A 404 -0.07 -21.15 -23.18
C ASN A 404 0.17 -19.63 -23.32
N ALA A 405 0.98 -19.06 -22.41
CA ALA A 405 1.27 -17.63 -22.38
C ALA A 405 1.82 -17.10 -23.71
N LYS A 406 1.29 -15.95 -24.15
CA LYS A 406 1.69 -15.24 -25.38
C LYS A 406 3.07 -14.59 -25.27
N ALA A 407 3.41 -14.13 -24.08
CA ALA A 407 4.63 -13.43 -23.73
C ALA A 407 4.76 -13.30 -22.20
N ASP A 408 5.94 -12.92 -21.73
CA ASP A 408 6.19 -12.54 -20.35
C ASP A 408 6.19 -11.00 -20.23
N ILE A 409 5.56 -10.47 -19.18
CA ILE A 409 5.61 -9.05 -18.80
C ILE A 409 6.23 -8.97 -17.41
N ILE A 410 7.32 -8.21 -17.27
CA ILE A 410 7.99 -7.95 -16.00
C ILE A 410 7.56 -6.56 -15.51
N LEU A 411 7.03 -6.47 -14.30
CA LEU A 411 6.52 -5.25 -13.68
C LEU A 411 7.52 -4.69 -12.66
N VAL A 412 7.74 -3.38 -12.68
CA VAL A 412 8.62 -2.66 -11.75
C VAL A 412 7.82 -1.53 -11.09
N HIS A 413 7.66 -1.62 -9.76
CA HIS A 413 6.84 -0.67 -8.99
C HIS A 413 7.55 0.68 -8.74
N GLY A 414 6.79 1.65 -8.22
CA GLY A 414 7.27 3.00 -7.90
C GLY A 414 7.91 3.11 -6.52
N ILE A 415 8.35 4.31 -6.14
CA ILE A 415 8.91 4.58 -4.81
C ILE A 415 7.85 4.42 -3.72
N ARG A 416 8.27 4.09 -2.49
CA ARG A 416 7.47 3.98 -1.25
C ARG A 416 6.54 2.77 -1.17
N GLY A 417 6.22 2.15 -2.30
CA GLY A 417 5.35 0.98 -2.40
C GLY A 417 6.09 -0.34 -2.51
N HIS A 418 5.39 -1.34 -3.04
CA HIS A 418 5.88 -2.67 -3.33
C HIS A 418 5.00 -3.31 -4.42
N PHE A 419 5.34 -4.49 -4.90
CA PHE A 419 4.65 -5.14 -6.03
C PHE A 419 3.13 -5.25 -5.83
N MET A 420 2.69 -5.70 -4.66
CA MET A 420 1.25 -5.86 -4.40
C MET A 420 0.51 -4.53 -4.28
N SER A 421 1.10 -3.54 -3.59
CA SER A 421 0.44 -2.24 -3.42
C SER A 421 0.25 -1.50 -4.73
N GLU A 422 1.05 -1.83 -5.75
CA GLU A 422 0.94 -1.19 -7.06
C GLU A 422 0.13 -1.97 -8.09
N PHE A 423 0.24 -3.31 -8.09
CA PHE A 423 -0.31 -4.13 -9.17
C PHE A 423 -1.43 -5.08 -8.75
N CYS A 424 -1.67 -5.27 -7.44
CA CYS A 424 -2.82 -6.01 -6.93
C CYS A 424 -3.99 -5.06 -6.60
N ALA A 425 -5.22 -5.58 -6.55
CA ALA A 425 -6.36 -4.81 -6.09
C ALA A 425 -6.42 -4.85 -4.57
N SER A 426 -6.71 -3.73 -3.92
CA SER A 426 -6.94 -3.70 -2.48
C SER A 426 -8.29 -4.36 -2.12
N SER A 427 -8.32 -5.16 -1.06
CA SER A 427 -9.55 -5.69 -0.48
C SER A 427 -10.25 -4.58 0.32
N THR A 428 -11.18 -3.86 -0.30
CA THR A 428 -11.92 -2.78 0.34
C THR A 428 -12.61 -3.26 1.63
N GLU A 429 -13.26 -4.41 1.58
CA GLU A 429 -14.01 -4.99 2.69
C GLU A 429 -13.10 -5.42 3.82
N TRP A 430 -12.02 -6.13 3.51
CA TRP A 430 -11.10 -6.57 4.54
C TRP A 430 -10.48 -5.35 5.22
N ASN A 431 -9.97 -4.38 4.45
CA ASN A 431 -9.34 -3.20 5.03
C ASN A 431 -10.32 -2.35 5.84
N TYR A 432 -11.52 -2.07 5.30
CA TYR A 432 -12.52 -1.30 6.03
C TYR A 432 -12.97 -2.01 7.31
N ARG A 433 -13.19 -3.33 7.27
CA ARG A 433 -13.55 -4.10 8.46
C ARG A 433 -12.48 -4.02 9.56
N HIS A 434 -11.20 -4.05 9.20
CA HIS A 434 -10.11 -4.14 10.16
C HIS A 434 -9.59 -2.77 10.65
N PHE A 435 -9.58 -1.75 9.78
CA PHE A 435 -9.00 -0.43 10.07
C PHE A 435 -10.02 0.72 10.07
N GLY A 436 -11.24 0.52 9.56
CA GLY A 436 -12.22 1.58 9.41
C GLY A 436 -11.86 2.57 8.32
N TYR A 437 -12.42 3.78 8.40
CA TYR A 437 -11.95 4.98 7.69
C TYR A 437 -12.52 6.23 8.37
N ASP A 438 -12.41 6.28 9.69
CA ASP A 438 -13.20 7.20 10.52
C ASP A 438 -12.48 8.56 10.66
N LEU A 439 -12.38 9.34 9.58
CA LEU A 439 -11.74 10.68 9.58
C LEU A 439 -12.41 11.65 10.57
N SER A 440 -13.69 11.44 10.79
CA SER A 440 -14.47 12.09 11.83
C SER A 440 -15.34 11.02 12.48
N PRO A 441 -15.20 10.78 13.80
CA PRO A 441 -16.13 9.94 14.51
C PRO A 441 -17.56 10.42 14.26
N ALA A 442 -18.51 9.49 14.08
CA ALA A 442 -19.94 9.79 14.02
C ALA A 442 -20.47 10.17 15.42
N ALA A 443 -19.81 11.14 16.06
CA ALA A 443 -20.08 11.60 17.40
C ALA A 443 -21.16 12.68 17.38
N ASN A 444 -22.02 12.63 18.40
CA ASN A 444 -22.93 13.73 18.67
C ASN A 444 -22.13 14.85 19.36
N PRO A 445 -22.12 16.09 18.84
CA PRO A 445 -21.46 17.23 19.48
C PRO A 445 -21.91 17.51 20.91
N LEU A 446 -23.08 17.00 21.31
CA LEU A 446 -23.62 17.09 22.68
C LEU A 446 -22.89 16.22 23.71
N GLY A 447 -22.00 15.31 23.30
CA GLY A 447 -21.25 14.44 24.19
C GLY A 447 -21.63 12.96 24.18
N TYR A 448 -21.11 12.24 25.17
CA TYR A 448 -21.45 10.84 25.49
C TYR A 448 -21.18 9.87 24.32
N TYR A 449 -20.15 10.15 23.55
CA TYR A 449 -19.71 9.23 22.52
C TYR A 449 -19.34 7.88 23.13
N THR A 450 -19.87 6.83 22.51
CA THR A 450 -19.48 5.46 22.77
C THR A 450 -18.71 4.97 21.56
N ALA A 451 -17.48 4.52 21.80
CA ALA A 451 -16.64 4.00 20.73
C ALA A 451 -17.33 2.80 20.04
N PRO A 452 -17.28 2.71 18.70
CA PRO A 452 -17.73 1.52 18.01
C PRO A 452 -16.90 0.32 18.46
N LEU A 453 -17.50 -0.87 18.44
CA LEU A 453 -16.77 -2.12 18.67
C LEU A 453 -15.66 -2.26 17.61
N GLU A 454 -14.41 -2.14 18.04
CA GLU A 454 -13.25 -2.35 17.17
C GLU A 454 -12.89 -3.84 17.07
N PRO A 455 -12.39 -4.30 15.90
CA PRO A 455 -11.82 -5.64 15.79
C PRO A 455 -10.58 -5.75 16.69
N ARG A 456 -10.30 -6.97 17.17
CA ARG A 456 -9.11 -7.22 17.98
C ARG A 456 -7.85 -6.90 17.19
N ASN A 457 -6.82 -6.40 17.87
CA ASN A 457 -5.54 -6.13 17.22
C ASN A 457 -4.90 -7.41 16.62
N ALA A 458 -5.17 -8.58 17.21
CA ALA A 458 -4.80 -9.86 16.62
C ALA A 458 -5.37 -10.05 15.20
N ASP A 459 -6.64 -9.71 14.99
CA ASP A 459 -7.29 -9.87 13.69
C ASP A 459 -6.72 -8.88 12.65
N ARG A 460 -6.16 -7.74 13.09
CA ARG A 460 -5.48 -6.75 12.23
C ARG A 460 -4.07 -7.16 11.80
N TYR A 461 -3.34 -7.89 12.65
CA TYR A 461 -1.89 -8.04 12.50
C TYR A 461 -1.39 -9.49 12.39
N ARG A 462 -2.18 -10.49 12.81
CA ARG A 462 -1.74 -11.90 12.92
C ARG A 462 -1.14 -12.45 11.63
N HIS A 463 -1.71 -12.14 10.48
CA HIS A 463 -1.23 -12.66 9.19
C HIS A 463 0.22 -12.29 8.86
N PHE A 464 0.72 -11.15 9.37
CA PHE A 464 2.11 -10.74 9.17
C PHE A 464 3.09 -11.68 9.88
N PHE A 465 2.72 -12.16 11.07
CA PHE A 465 3.55 -13.01 11.90
C PHE A 465 3.37 -14.49 11.54
N GLU A 466 2.13 -14.91 11.26
CA GLU A 466 1.76 -16.31 11.09
C GLU A 466 2.24 -16.92 9.77
N ARG A 467 2.24 -16.14 8.68
CA ARG A 467 2.50 -16.67 7.34
C ARG A 467 3.81 -16.14 6.80
N LEU A 468 4.75 -17.05 6.53
CA LEU A 468 6.03 -16.73 5.94
C LEU A 468 5.92 -16.48 4.43
N VAL A 469 6.54 -15.41 3.96
CA VAL A 469 6.63 -15.03 2.55
C VAL A 469 7.97 -15.48 1.97
N LEU A 470 8.23 -16.78 2.03
CA LEU A 470 9.45 -17.36 1.46
C LEU A 470 9.13 -18.17 0.20
N HIS A 471 8.05 -18.95 0.25
CA HIS A 471 7.59 -19.79 -0.85
C HIS A 471 6.05 -19.84 -0.85
N GLY A 472 5.45 -20.24 -1.97
CA GLY A 472 4.00 -20.41 -2.09
C GLY A 472 3.29 -19.19 -2.66
N ASN A 473 2.04 -18.97 -2.25
CA ASN A 473 1.17 -17.93 -2.81
C ASN A 473 1.18 -16.66 -1.95
N LEU A 474 1.63 -15.54 -2.52
CA LEU A 474 1.72 -14.24 -1.87
C LEU A 474 0.36 -13.69 -1.40
N LEU A 475 -0.74 -14.08 -2.04
CA LEU A 475 -2.07 -13.65 -1.61
C LEU A 475 -2.47 -14.24 -0.26
N ASP A 476 -1.88 -15.38 0.13
CA ASP A 476 -2.19 -16.04 1.38
C ASP A 476 -1.66 -15.26 2.59
N VAL A 477 -0.63 -14.44 2.42
CA VAL A 477 0.06 -13.71 3.51
C VAL A 477 -0.41 -12.27 3.67
N SER A 478 -1.23 -11.76 2.73
CA SER A 478 -1.67 -10.37 2.74
C SER A 478 -3.15 -10.28 2.31
N PRO A 479 -4.09 -10.60 3.23
CA PRO A 479 -5.53 -10.54 2.97
C PRO A 479 -6.04 -9.12 2.64
N ARG A 480 -5.18 -8.11 2.79
CA ARG A 480 -5.40 -6.73 2.34
C ARG A 480 -5.49 -6.58 0.83
N TYR A 481 -4.97 -7.54 0.07
CA TYR A 481 -4.96 -7.50 -1.39
C TYR A 481 -5.58 -8.73 -1.99
N GLU A 482 -6.00 -8.58 -3.23
CA GLU A 482 -6.68 -9.61 -3.99
C GLU A 482 -6.21 -9.65 -5.44
N TYR A 483 -6.35 -10.83 -6.02
CA TYR A 483 -6.12 -11.04 -7.44
C TYR A 483 -7.26 -10.46 -8.29
N GLU A 484 -8.51 -10.62 -7.85
CA GLU A 484 -9.67 -10.17 -8.62
C GLU A 484 -9.73 -8.64 -8.68
N GLY A 485 -9.91 -8.09 -9.88
CA GLY A 485 -9.91 -6.66 -10.16
C GLY A 485 -8.51 -6.05 -10.31
N SER A 486 -7.45 -6.84 -10.20
CA SER A 486 -6.07 -6.36 -10.23
C SER A 486 -5.51 -6.12 -11.63
N PHE A 487 -4.44 -5.32 -11.70
CA PHE A 487 -3.64 -5.14 -12.91
C PHE A 487 -3.02 -6.48 -13.37
N VAL A 488 -2.55 -7.29 -12.42
CA VAL A 488 -2.03 -8.65 -12.67
C VAL A 488 -3.09 -9.53 -13.35
N GLU A 489 -4.30 -9.56 -12.81
CA GLU A 489 -5.40 -10.34 -13.41
C GLU A 489 -5.71 -9.89 -14.84
N ALA A 490 -5.76 -8.58 -15.08
CA ALA A 490 -6.04 -8.06 -16.41
C ALA A 490 -5.01 -8.54 -17.45
N LEU A 491 -3.72 -8.49 -17.11
CA LEU A 491 -2.64 -9.01 -17.96
C LEU A 491 -2.73 -10.52 -18.16
N ASN A 492 -3.02 -11.28 -17.10
CA ASN A 492 -3.21 -12.73 -17.23
C ASN A 492 -4.40 -13.08 -18.13
N ARG A 493 -5.54 -12.36 -18.03
CA ARG A 493 -6.70 -12.55 -18.92
C ARG A 493 -6.39 -12.20 -20.38
N PHE A 494 -5.45 -11.28 -20.61
CA PHE A 494 -4.91 -11.01 -21.95
C PHE A 494 -3.98 -12.11 -22.47
N GLY A 495 -3.60 -13.06 -21.63
CA GLY A 495 -2.80 -14.24 -21.97
C GLY A 495 -1.30 -14.07 -21.71
N TYR A 496 -0.91 -13.19 -20.79
CA TYR A 496 0.49 -12.91 -20.47
C TYR A 496 0.87 -13.53 -19.13
N ASN A 497 2.09 -14.06 -19.03
CA ASN A 497 2.68 -14.26 -17.72
C ASN A 497 3.10 -12.92 -17.14
N VAL A 498 2.91 -12.75 -15.84
CA VAL A 498 3.31 -11.56 -15.11
C VAL A 498 4.41 -11.94 -14.14
N TYR A 499 5.50 -11.20 -14.16
CA TYR A 499 6.59 -11.29 -13.21
C TYR A 499 6.80 -9.92 -12.56
N GLY A 500 7.40 -9.87 -11.39
CA GLY A 500 7.79 -8.62 -10.76
C GLY A 500 8.61 -8.87 -9.51
N PHE A 501 9.04 -7.81 -8.85
CA PHE A 501 9.84 -7.89 -7.64
C PHE A 501 9.69 -6.62 -6.82
N ASP A 502 10.05 -6.71 -5.55
CA ASP A 502 10.16 -5.53 -4.67
C ASP A 502 11.55 -4.91 -4.83
N LEU A 503 11.62 -3.62 -5.13
CA LEU A 503 12.88 -2.88 -5.21
C LEU A 503 13.63 -2.96 -3.86
N GLN A 504 14.97 -2.93 -3.88
CA GLN A 504 15.76 -2.89 -2.65
C GLN A 504 15.26 -1.80 -1.69
N SER A 505 15.32 -2.09 -0.39
CA SER A 505 14.82 -1.19 0.68
C SER A 505 13.30 -0.93 0.66
N GLN A 506 12.54 -1.69 -0.12
CA GLN A 506 11.08 -1.61 -0.24
C GLN A 506 10.44 -3.01 -0.17
N GLY A 507 9.17 -3.07 0.24
CA GLY A 507 8.44 -4.33 0.34
C GLY A 507 9.14 -5.39 1.20
N PHE A 508 9.27 -6.60 0.66
CA PHE A 508 9.95 -7.74 1.27
C PHE A 508 11.44 -7.87 0.88
N SER A 509 11.99 -6.90 0.14
CA SER A 509 13.40 -6.90 -0.25
C SER A 509 14.28 -6.26 0.82
N GLU A 510 15.51 -6.76 0.94
CA GLU A 510 16.49 -6.28 1.90
C GLU A 510 17.01 -4.88 1.53
N SER A 511 17.61 -4.21 2.52
CA SER A 511 18.27 -2.91 2.40
C SER A 511 19.74 -3.03 2.80
N VAL A 512 20.60 -2.17 2.24
CA VAL A 512 22.04 -2.10 2.62
C VAL A 512 22.22 -1.73 4.09
N GLY A 513 21.33 -0.89 4.62
CA GLY A 513 21.34 -0.45 6.01
C GLY A 513 19.94 -0.20 6.55
N ASP A 514 19.83 0.69 7.52
CA ASP A 514 18.60 0.88 8.29
C ASP A 514 17.59 1.88 7.71
N LEU A 515 17.86 2.40 6.53
CA LEU A 515 16.98 3.34 5.88
C LEU A 515 16.08 2.62 4.87
N ARG A 516 14.77 2.87 4.98
CA ARG A 516 13.76 2.46 4.00
C ARG A 516 13.71 3.46 2.84
N CYS A 517 13.35 2.99 1.64
CA CYS A 517 13.35 3.81 0.41
C CYS A 517 14.69 4.53 0.15
N HIS A 518 15.79 3.91 0.54
CA HIS A 518 17.14 4.45 0.34
C HIS A 518 18.02 3.39 -0.34
N ALA A 519 18.69 3.80 -1.41
CA ALA A 519 19.71 3.02 -2.10
C ALA A 519 20.98 3.88 -2.22
N GLY A 520 22.15 3.27 -2.03
CA GLY A 520 23.42 3.99 -2.11
C GLY A 520 23.70 4.55 -3.50
N ASP A 521 23.32 3.82 -4.55
CA ASP A 521 23.36 4.28 -5.94
C ASP A 521 22.03 3.92 -6.63
N PHE A 522 21.41 4.88 -7.32
CA PHE A 522 20.20 4.64 -8.10
C PHE A 522 20.40 3.58 -9.20
N LYS A 523 21.63 3.43 -9.73
CA LYS A 523 21.95 2.38 -10.71
C LYS A 523 21.82 0.97 -10.14
N ASP A 524 21.83 0.78 -8.82
CA ASP A 524 21.63 -0.57 -8.25
C ASP A 524 20.22 -1.10 -8.58
N HIS A 525 19.19 -0.24 -8.54
CA HIS A 525 17.85 -0.60 -9.04
C HIS A 525 17.85 -1.01 -10.52
N VAL A 526 18.68 -0.37 -11.35
CA VAL A 526 18.81 -0.68 -12.77
C VAL A 526 19.45 -2.06 -12.96
N HIS A 527 20.50 -2.35 -12.19
CA HIS A 527 21.16 -3.65 -12.17
C HIS A 527 20.24 -4.76 -11.69
N ASP A 528 19.42 -4.51 -10.66
CA ASP A 528 18.41 -5.46 -10.17
C ASP A 528 17.42 -5.84 -11.28
N VAL A 529 16.92 -4.86 -12.04
CA VAL A 529 16.04 -5.12 -13.19
C VAL A 529 16.73 -5.95 -14.26
N LEU A 530 17.97 -5.61 -14.63
CA LEU A 530 18.73 -6.36 -15.64
C LEU A 530 18.93 -7.83 -15.22
N GLN A 531 19.31 -8.06 -13.96
CA GLN A 531 19.50 -9.39 -13.42
C GLN A 531 18.17 -10.17 -13.41
N PHE A 532 17.08 -9.55 -12.96
CA PHE A 532 15.78 -10.21 -12.93
C PHE A 532 15.26 -10.57 -14.32
N VAL A 533 15.44 -9.68 -15.30
CA VAL A 533 15.12 -9.99 -16.72
C VAL A 533 15.93 -11.21 -17.20
N SER A 534 17.22 -11.30 -16.87
CA SER A 534 18.06 -12.46 -17.19
C SER A 534 17.53 -13.75 -16.54
N ILE A 535 17.19 -13.70 -15.25
CA ILE A 535 16.63 -14.85 -14.50
C ILE A 535 15.33 -15.35 -15.16
N VAL A 536 14.42 -14.44 -15.50
CA VAL A 536 13.15 -14.79 -16.16
C VAL A 536 13.39 -15.41 -17.53
N LYS A 537 14.26 -14.81 -18.37
CA LYS A 537 14.56 -15.33 -19.71
C LYS A 537 15.29 -16.68 -19.69
N ARG A 538 16.09 -16.95 -18.64
CA ARG A 538 16.73 -18.27 -18.41
C ARG A 538 15.80 -19.31 -17.78
N GLY A 539 14.55 -18.96 -17.47
CA GLY A 539 13.58 -19.88 -16.85
C GLY A 539 13.91 -20.24 -15.40
N LYS A 540 14.68 -19.39 -14.70
CA LYS A 540 15.22 -19.65 -13.37
C LYS A 540 14.50 -18.92 -12.23
N PHE A 541 13.30 -18.41 -12.46
CA PHE A 541 12.53 -17.72 -11.43
C PHE A 541 12.40 -18.54 -10.13
N ASP A 542 12.19 -19.85 -10.26
CA ASP A 542 11.93 -20.75 -9.14
C ASP A 542 13.22 -21.13 -8.36
N ASP A 543 14.39 -20.62 -8.76
CA ASP A 543 15.69 -20.86 -8.10
C ASP A 543 16.10 -19.67 -7.21
N PRO A 544 15.92 -19.75 -5.88
CA PRO A 544 16.26 -18.66 -4.97
C PRO A 544 17.77 -18.50 -4.74
N SER A 545 18.59 -19.41 -5.28
CA SER A 545 20.05 -19.40 -5.12
C SER A 545 20.76 -18.53 -6.17
N GLU A 546 20.02 -17.99 -7.14
CA GLU A 546 20.56 -17.11 -8.17
C GLU A 546 21.29 -15.90 -7.56
N LYS A 547 22.55 -15.72 -7.98
CA LYS A 547 23.43 -14.64 -7.50
C LYS A 547 23.74 -13.68 -8.63
N TRP A 548 24.29 -12.53 -8.27
CA TRP A 548 24.81 -11.58 -9.23
C TRP A 548 25.88 -12.23 -10.11
N ASP A 549 25.65 -12.16 -11.41
CA ASP A 549 26.60 -12.55 -12.43
C ASP A 549 26.63 -11.48 -13.51
N LYS A 550 27.79 -10.82 -13.65
CA LYS A 550 27.98 -9.75 -14.62
C LYS A 550 28.00 -10.29 -16.06
N SER A 551 28.43 -11.53 -16.26
CA SER A 551 28.57 -12.12 -17.61
C SER A 551 27.20 -12.33 -18.26
N SER A 552 26.25 -12.95 -17.55
CA SER A 552 24.89 -13.16 -18.05
C SER A 552 24.00 -11.91 -18.13
N LEU A 553 24.47 -10.74 -17.68
CA LEU A 553 23.66 -9.51 -17.62
C LEU A 553 23.45 -8.87 -18.99
N TYR A 554 24.48 -8.91 -19.83
CA TYR A 554 24.52 -8.26 -21.14
C TYR A 554 24.48 -9.25 -22.31
N GLU A 555 24.30 -10.54 -21.99
CA GLU A 555 24.18 -11.60 -22.97
C GLU A 555 22.85 -11.52 -23.73
N ASN A 556 22.91 -11.85 -25.01
CA ASN A 556 21.70 -12.06 -25.81
C ASN A 556 21.10 -13.43 -25.49
N ILE A 557 20.32 -13.52 -24.41
CA ILE A 557 19.68 -14.76 -23.98
C ILE A 557 18.58 -15.14 -24.99
N PRO A 558 18.75 -16.23 -25.78
CA PRO A 558 17.74 -16.68 -26.72
C PRO A 558 16.52 -17.18 -25.94
N THR A 559 15.34 -16.66 -26.28
CA THR A 559 14.08 -17.13 -25.72
C THR A 559 13.05 -17.22 -26.83
N ASP A 560 12.30 -18.32 -26.84
CA ASP A 560 11.17 -18.52 -27.77
C ASP A 560 9.97 -17.63 -27.41
N ARG A 561 9.98 -17.04 -26.21
CA ARG A 561 8.90 -16.22 -25.69
C ARG A 561 9.31 -14.76 -25.66
N ARG A 562 8.43 -13.89 -26.15
CA ARG A 562 8.62 -12.44 -26.11
C ARG A 562 8.61 -11.92 -24.67
N THR A 563 9.41 -10.90 -24.40
CA THR A 563 9.55 -10.30 -23.07
C THR A 563 9.31 -8.80 -23.13
N PHE A 564 8.36 -8.31 -22.33
CA PHE A 564 8.07 -6.89 -22.15
C PHE A 564 8.42 -6.45 -20.74
N LEU A 565 8.79 -5.19 -20.60
CA LEU A 565 9.08 -4.57 -19.31
C LEU A 565 8.13 -3.40 -19.09
N LEU A 566 7.47 -3.36 -17.94
CA LEU A 566 6.54 -2.30 -17.56
C LEU A 566 7.03 -1.63 -16.28
N GLY A 567 7.22 -0.31 -16.32
CA GLY A 567 7.61 0.48 -15.16
C GLY A 567 6.56 1.52 -14.77
N PHE A 568 6.23 1.59 -13.48
CA PHE A 568 5.37 2.62 -12.91
C PHE A 568 6.18 3.65 -12.13
N SER A 569 5.92 4.95 -12.30
CA SER A 569 6.55 6.02 -11.50
C SER A 569 8.09 5.92 -11.51
N MET A 570 8.75 5.79 -10.36
CA MET A 570 10.19 5.52 -10.27
C MET A 570 10.61 4.28 -11.08
N GLY A 571 9.80 3.22 -11.08
CA GLY A 571 9.98 2.05 -11.93
C GLY A 571 10.00 2.40 -13.42
N GLY A 572 9.20 3.38 -13.85
CA GLY A 572 9.22 3.92 -15.23
C GLY A 572 10.58 4.50 -15.65
N ASN A 573 11.26 5.18 -14.71
CA ASN A 573 12.64 5.62 -14.92
C ASN A 573 13.58 4.43 -15.02
N ILE A 574 13.52 3.52 -14.04
CA ILE A 574 14.41 2.36 -13.92
C ILE A 574 14.35 1.49 -15.18
N VAL A 575 13.16 1.24 -15.74
CA VAL A 575 13.03 0.39 -16.94
C VAL A 575 13.62 1.04 -18.20
N LEU A 576 13.49 2.36 -18.36
CA LEU A 576 14.16 3.10 -19.44
C LEU A 576 15.68 3.08 -19.27
N ARG A 577 16.14 3.30 -18.03
CA ARG A 577 17.55 3.22 -17.66
C ARG A 577 18.14 1.82 -17.91
N ALA A 578 17.38 0.76 -17.64
CA ALA A 578 17.81 -0.62 -17.91
C ALA A 578 18.04 -0.86 -19.40
N VAL A 579 17.16 -0.37 -20.27
CA VAL A 579 17.37 -0.43 -21.73
C VAL A 579 18.65 0.33 -22.13
N GLN A 580 18.83 1.54 -21.62
CA GLN A 580 20.02 2.36 -21.91
C GLN A 580 21.32 1.68 -21.44
N GLU A 581 21.31 1.14 -20.22
CA GLU A 581 22.46 0.45 -19.62
C GLU A 581 22.79 -0.85 -20.36
N PHE A 582 21.77 -1.66 -20.69
CA PHE A 582 21.98 -2.91 -21.44
C PHE A 582 22.64 -2.63 -22.80
N HIS A 583 22.04 -1.76 -23.61
CA HIS A 583 22.54 -1.49 -24.96
C HIS A 583 23.80 -0.62 -24.99
N GLY A 584 24.17 0.00 -23.86
CA GLY A 584 25.46 0.66 -23.69
C GLY A 584 26.63 -0.31 -23.48
N ASN A 585 26.36 -1.52 -23.00
CA ASN A 585 27.37 -2.51 -22.62
C ASN A 585 27.31 -3.82 -23.43
N ALA A 586 26.16 -4.15 -24.00
CA ALA A 586 25.96 -5.39 -24.77
C ALA A 586 26.57 -5.29 -26.19
N GLU A 587 26.86 -6.46 -26.76
CA GLU A 587 27.33 -6.56 -28.14
C GLU A 587 26.31 -5.99 -29.14
N LYS A 588 26.82 -5.46 -30.26
CA LYS A 588 25.96 -4.87 -31.29
C LYS A 588 25.01 -5.92 -31.86
N GLY A 589 23.72 -5.66 -31.73
CA GLY A 589 22.66 -6.57 -32.20
C GLY A 589 22.06 -7.46 -31.11
N ALA A 590 22.62 -7.45 -29.88
CA ALA A 590 22.01 -8.12 -28.74
C ALA A 590 20.59 -7.60 -28.48
N LYS A 591 19.65 -8.51 -28.20
CA LYS A 591 18.24 -8.18 -27.98
C LYS A 591 17.89 -8.30 -26.50
N PHE A 592 17.64 -7.15 -25.87
CA PHE A 592 17.21 -7.11 -24.48
C PHE A 592 15.74 -7.53 -24.33
N LEU A 593 14.82 -6.80 -24.99
CA LEU A 593 13.37 -6.90 -24.82
C LEU A 593 12.63 -6.80 -26.17
N ASP A 594 11.35 -7.16 -26.17
CA ASP A 594 10.43 -6.99 -27.30
C ASP A 594 9.66 -5.66 -27.28
N GLY A 595 9.64 -4.99 -26.13
CA GLY A 595 9.07 -3.66 -25.98
C GLY A 595 8.99 -3.25 -24.52
N ILE A 596 8.70 -1.97 -24.29
CA ILE A 596 8.50 -1.43 -22.95
C ILE A 596 7.21 -0.64 -22.82
N ILE A 597 6.68 -0.61 -21.61
CA ILE A 597 5.52 0.19 -21.22
C ILE A 597 5.91 1.03 -20.00
N VAL A 598 5.56 2.32 -20.01
CA VAL A 598 5.80 3.21 -18.87
C VAL A 598 4.49 3.89 -18.52
N THR A 599 4.06 3.74 -17.27
CA THR A 599 2.86 4.39 -16.73
C THR A 599 3.26 5.41 -15.68
N SER A 600 2.85 6.67 -15.86
CA SER A 600 3.16 7.78 -14.94
C SER A 600 4.65 7.89 -14.59
N GLY A 601 5.52 7.72 -15.59
CA GLY A 601 6.96 7.58 -15.35
C GLY A 601 7.62 8.80 -14.70
N MET A 602 8.50 8.56 -13.73
CA MET A 602 9.32 9.57 -13.07
C MET A 602 10.45 10.03 -14.00
N LEU A 603 10.10 10.81 -15.02
CA LEU A 603 11.01 11.24 -16.08
C LEU A 603 11.35 12.74 -16.00
N ASN A 604 10.62 13.50 -15.20
CA ASN A 604 10.90 14.91 -14.91
C ASN A 604 10.20 15.32 -13.60
N LEU A 605 10.98 15.75 -12.62
CA LEU A 605 10.51 16.37 -11.37
C LEU A 605 10.79 17.88 -11.31
N ASP A 606 11.62 18.39 -12.22
CA ASP A 606 12.06 19.78 -12.26
C ASP A 606 10.92 20.75 -12.60
N ASN A 607 9.85 20.29 -13.25
CA ASN A 607 8.69 21.12 -13.55
C ASN A 607 7.95 21.63 -12.31
N HIS A 608 8.20 21.04 -11.14
CA HIS A 608 7.68 21.51 -9.86
C HIS A 608 8.48 22.69 -9.30
N ILE A 609 9.63 23.02 -9.89
CA ILE A 609 10.49 24.16 -9.55
C ILE A 609 9.94 25.42 -10.23
N THR A 610 8.83 25.92 -9.74
CA THR A 610 8.10 27.02 -10.40
C THR A 610 8.62 28.41 -10.04
N ASN A 611 9.54 28.53 -9.08
CA ASN A 611 10.07 29.81 -8.61
C ASN A 611 11.51 29.72 -8.08
N TRP A 612 12.13 30.88 -7.86
CA TRP A 612 13.53 30.99 -7.42
C TRP A 612 13.79 30.37 -6.04
N LYS A 613 12.81 30.38 -5.12
CA LYS A 613 12.95 29.76 -3.80
C LYS A 613 13.07 28.24 -3.91
N LYS A 614 12.24 27.62 -4.78
CA LYS A 614 12.34 26.19 -5.09
C LYS A 614 13.63 25.84 -5.84
N ALA A 615 14.11 26.73 -6.71
CA ALA A 615 15.40 26.53 -7.38
C ALA A 615 16.55 26.55 -6.37
N LEU A 616 16.53 27.50 -5.43
CA LEU A 616 17.48 27.57 -4.33
C LEU A 616 17.38 26.33 -3.43
N SER A 617 16.17 25.83 -3.12
CA SER A 617 16.00 24.64 -2.29
C SER A 617 16.60 23.37 -2.92
N LEU A 618 16.63 23.29 -4.26
CA LEU A 618 17.33 22.19 -4.94
C LEU A 618 18.84 22.30 -4.86
N TYR A 619 19.39 23.51 -4.93
CA TYR A 619 20.82 23.70 -4.71
C TYR A 619 21.20 23.29 -3.27
N THR A 620 20.41 23.73 -2.27
CA THR A 620 20.64 23.34 -0.88
C THR A 620 20.44 21.84 -0.67
N LEU A 621 19.47 21.22 -1.35
CA LEU A 621 19.28 19.76 -1.34
C LEU A 621 20.53 19.03 -1.82
N LYS A 622 21.14 19.46 -2.93
CA LYS A 622 22.36 18.82 -3.45
C LYS A 622 23.52 18.91 -2.46
N VAL A 623 23.71 20.09 -1.85
CA VAL A 623 24.75 20.29 -0.82
C VAL A 623 24.45 19.42 0.40
N ALA A 624 23.20 19.38 0.87
CA ALA A 624 22.79 18.55 1.98
C ALA A 624 22.96 17.05 1.68
N ALA A 625 22.64 16.59 0.47
CA ALA A 625 22.81 15.20 0.06
C ALA A 625 24.30 14.78 0.03
N LEU A 626 25.21 15.68 -0.33
CA LEU A 626 26.66 15.41 -0.29
C LEU A 626 27.20 15.28 1.14
N ALA A 627 26.71 16.11 2.07
CA ALA A 627 27.18 16.13 3.46
C ALA A 627 26.45 15.15 4.38
N MET A 628 25.18 14.87 4.09
CA MET A 628 24.20 14.26 5.00
C MET A 628 23.19 13.38 4.22
N SER A 629 23.66 12.54 3.30
CA SER A 629 22.85 11.67 2.42
C SER A 629 21.81 10.82 3.17
N GLU A 630 22.19 10.32 4.35
CA GLU A 630 21.40 9.41 5.17
C GLU A 630 20.47 10.12 6.16
N VAL A 631 20.49 11.46 6.23
CA VAL A 631 19.65 12.23 7.13
C VAL A 631 18.26 12.44 6.52
N ILE A 632 17.22 12.16 7.30
CA ILE A 632 15.81 12.39 6.94
C ILE A 632 15.60 13.86 6.62
N ASN A 633 15.00 14.16 5.47
CA ASN A 633 14.69 15.53 5.06
C ASN A 633 13.49 16.04 5.87
N PRO A 634 13.64 17.00 6.82
CA PRO A 634 12.51 17.47 7.62
C PRO A 634 11.55 18.38 6.85
N TYR A 635 11.93 18.83 5.64
CA TYR A 635 11.14 19.76 4.83
C TYR A 635 10.22 19.08 3.82
N GLU A 636 10.25 17.74 3.72
CA GLU A 636 9.30 17.01 2.89
C GLU A 636 7.89 17.09 3.50
N GLU A 637 6.92 17.47 2.68
CA GLU A 637 5.51 17.43 3.06
C GLU A 637 5.00 15.98 3.02
N PHE A 638 4.18 15.62 4.00
CA PHE A 638 3.55 14.31 4.02
C PHE A 638 2.43 14.21 2.99
N TYR A 639 2.27 13.03 2.42
CA TYR A 639 1.14 12.72 1.55
C TYR A 639 -0.18 12.77 2.34
N ASN A 640 -1.25 13.29 1.74
CA ASN A 640 -2.55 13.36 2.39
C ASN A 640 -3.24 11.98 2.42
N TYR A 641 -2.87 11.16 3.40
CA TYR A 641 -3.38 9.79 3.53
C TYR A 641 -4.86 9.69 3.88
N GLY A 642 -5.46 10.72 4.49
CA GLY A 642 -6.90 10.71 4.77
C GLY A 642 -7.75 11.39 3.70
N GLY A 643 -7.15 11.98 2.66
CA GLY A 643 -7.92 12.63 1.59
C GLY A 643 -8.82 11.64 0.82
N HIS A 644 -8.40 10.37 0.72
CA HIS A 644 -9.16 9.32 0.05
C HIS A 644 -8.88 7.94 0.66
N PHE A 645 -9.78 6.99 0.38
CA PHE A 645 -9.65 5.64 0.90
C PHE A 645 -8.39 4.90 0.41
N GLU A 646 -8.03 4.96 -0.87
CA GLU A 646 -6.83 4.27 -1.39
C GLU A 646 -5.52 4.74 -0.72
N PRO A 647 -5.23 6.06 -0.60
CA PRO A 647 -4.15 6.53 0.27
C PRO A 647 -4.23 6.01 1.71
N PHE A 648 -5.42 6.00 2.31
CA PHE A 648 -5.61 5.46 3.67
C PHE A 648 -5.23 3.97 3.76
N LEU A 649 -5.54 3.17 2.74
CA LEU A 649 -5.11 1.78 2.66
C LEU A 649 -3.58 1.66 2.66
N ARG A 650 -2.90 2.52 1.90
CA ARG A 650 -1.43 2.57 1.86
C ARG A 650 -0.84 2.97 3.21
N TYR A 651 -1.48 3.89 3.94
CA TYR A 651 -1.05 4.27 5.30
C TYR A 651 -1.10 3.07 6.27
N HIS A 652 -2.11 2.21 6.13
CA HIS A 652 -2.27 0.99 6.93
C HIS A 652 -1.59 -0.25 6.34
N ASP A 653 -0.79 -0.12 5.28
CA ASP A 653 0.02 -1.23 4.79
C ASP A 653 1.36 -1.30 5.57
N PRO A 654 1.67 -2.43 6.23
CA PRO A 654 2.93 -2.62 6.95
C PRO A 654 4.18 -2.48 6.06
N LEU A 655 4.08 -2.71 4.76
CA LEU A 655 5.22 -2.66 3.84
C LEU A 655 5.27 -1.37 3.05
N GLN A 656 4.27 -0.49 3.14
CA GLN A 656 4.37 0.86 2.59
C GLN A 656 5.33 1.70 3.45
N TYR A 657 6.04 2.63 2.81
CA TYR A 657 6.84 3.64 3.52
C TYR A 657 6.14 5.00 3.52
N THR A 658 5.64 5.40 4.69
CA THR A 658 4.82 6.60 4.86
C THR A 658 5.59 7.83 5.33
N GLN A 659 6.80 7.63 5.87
CA GLN A 659 7.63 8.66 6.49
C GLN A 659 8.46 9.46 5.48
N ARG A 660 9.12 10.54 5.91
CA ARG A 660 9.96 11.37 5.03
C ARG A 660 11.20 10.61 4.55
N ILE A 661 11.59 10.76 3.29
CA ILE A 661 12.83 10.17 2.75
C ILE A 661 14.06 11.01 3.12
N THR A 662 15.24 10.42 2.97
CA THR A 662 16.51 11.12 3.23
C THR A 662 16.86 12.13 2.13
N PHE A 663 17.75 13.08 2.44
CA PHE A 663 18.27 14.01 1.42
C PHE A 663 18.91 13.28 0.24
N GLY A 664 19.68 12.22 0.50
CA GLY A 664 20.30 11.38 -0.52
C GLY A 664 19.27 10.71 -1.41
N ALA A 665 18.25 10.09 -0.81
CA ALA A 665 17.17 9.45 -1.56
C ALA A 665 16.44 10.46 -2.47
N LEU A 666 16.06 11.63 -1.94
CA LEU A 666 15.38 12.67 -2.72
C LEU A 666 16.27 13.20 -3.86
N ASN A 667 17.54 13.48 -3.58
CA ASN A 667 18.48 13.94 -4.59
C ASN A 667 18.68 12.90 -5.71
N SER A 668 18.76 11.61 -5.36
CA SER A 668 18.87 10.52 -6.33
C SER A 668 17.70 10.46 -7.31
N LEU A 669 16.47 10.83 -6.90
CA LEU A 669 15.31 10.91 -7.82
C LEU A 669 15.49 12.01 -8.87
N PHE A 670 15.97 13.19 -8.46
CA PHE A 670 16.26 14.29 -9.37
C PHE A 670 17.39 13.94 -10.34
N GLU A 671 18.47 13.35 -9.84
CA GLU A 671 19.60 12.93 -10.69
C GLU A 671 19.20 11.79 -11.64
N ALA A 672 18.33 10.87 -11.22
CA ALA A 672 17.77 9.84 -12.09
C ALA A 672 16.93 10.43 -13.25
N CYS A 673 16.14 11.49 -13.00
CA CYS A 673 15.38 12.18 -14.06
C CYS A 673 16.30 12.85 -15.09
N LYS A 674 17.44 13.42 -14.64
CA LYS A 674 18.45 13.97 -15.55
C LYS A 674 19.16 12.87 -16.32
N ALA A 675 19.52 11.79 -15.65
CA ALA A 675 20.25 10.67 -16.24
C ALA A 675 19.43 10.01 -17.37
N VAL A 676 18.15 9.72 -17.13
CA VAL A 676 17.27 9.07 -18.14
C VAL A 676 17.10 9.94 -19.38
N ASN A 677 17.06 11.26 -19.22
CA ASN A 677 16.92 12.23 -20.32
C ASN A 677 18.24 12.67 -20.96
N SER A 678 19.39 12.24 -20.45
CA SER A 678 20.68 12.70 -20.97
C SER A 678 20.99 12.11 -22.36
N SER A 679 21.53 12.94 -23.26
CA SER A 679 22.00 12.51 -24.58
C SER A 679 23.06 11.41 -24.51
N CYS A 680 23.88 11.38 -23.44
CA CYS A 680 24.89 10.35 -23.26
C CYS A 680 24.30 8.95 -23.03
N ASN A 681 23.08 8.87 -22.49
CA ASN A 681 22.39 7.61 -22.27
C ASN A 681 21.36 7.31 -23.37
N MET A 682 20.65 8.33 -23.86
CA MET A 682 19.68 8.19 -24.94
C MET A 682 20.30 7.70 -26.25
N LYS A 683 21.59 7.96 -26.51
CA LYS A 683 22.31 7.39 -27.67
C LYS A 683 22.32 5.85 -27.68
N HIS A 684 22.18 5.21 -26.51
CA HIS A 684 22.13 3.77 -26.37
C HIS A 684 20.71 3.20 -26.46
N TYR A 685 19.67 4.05 -26.46
CA TYR A 685 18.30 3.58 -26.57
C TYR A 685 17.97 3.16 -28.01
N PRO A 686 17.55 1.91 -28.28
CA PRO A 686 17.26 1.46 -29.64
C PRO A 686 16.05 2.18 -30.24
N ARG A 687 16.23 2.83 -31.40
CA ARG A 687 15.12 3.57 -32.08
C ARG A 687 13.99 2.66 -32.58
N ASN A 688 14.25 1.37 -32.73
CA ASN A 688 13.28 0.37 -33.20
C ASN A 688 12.62 -0.43 -32.08
N LEU A 689 12.95 -0.17 -30.80
CA LEU A 689 12.29 -0.81 -29.68
C LEU A 689 10.87 -0.22 -29.54
N PRO A 690 9.81 -1.06 -29.57
CA PRO A 690 8.45 -0.60 -29.30
C PRO A 690 8.33 -0.04 -27.87
N THR A 691 7.80 1.17 -27.74
CA THR A 691 7.67 1.87 -26.46
C THR A 691 6.30 2.51 -26.34
N LEU A 692 5.59 2.21 -25.24
CA LEU A 692 4.33 2.84 -24.89
C LEU A 692 4.50 3.68 -23.63
N LEU A 693 4.18 4.96 -23.69
CA LEU A 693 4.14 5.88 -22.56
C LEU A 693 2.68 6.26 -22.31
N ILE A 694 2.16 6.00 -21.11
CA ILE A 694 0.81 6.40 -20.70
C ILE A 694 0.93 7.29 -19.47
N HIS A 695 0.38 8.49 -19.52
CA HIS A 695 0.56 9.47 -18.44
C HIS A 695 -0.63 10.43 -18.35
N SER A 696 -1.02 10.80 -17.13
CA SER A 696 -2.08 11.78 -16.89
C SER A 696 -1.58 13.22 -17.03
N LYS A 697 -2.34 14.11 -17.69
CA LYS A 697 -1.89 15.50 -17.96
C LYS A 697 -1.67 16.33 -16.70
N GLY A 698 -2.49 16.13 -15.68
CA GLY A 698 -2.42 16.83 -14.39
C GLY A 698 -1.80 16.02 -13.27
N ASP A 699 -0.99 15.00 -13.57
CA ASP A 699 -0.27 14.25 -12.53
C ASP A 699 0.65 15.20 -11.73
N ASP A 700 0.28 15.44 -10.47
CA ASP A 700 0.97 16.35 -9.55
C ASP A 700 2.23 15.73 -8.92
N ILE A 701 2.44 14.43 -9.08
CA ILE A 701 3.63 13.72 -8.57
C ILE A 701 4.71 13.71 -9.67
N CYS A 702 4.40 13.14 -10.84
CA CYS A 702 5.31 13.05 -11.97
C CYS A 702 4.76 13.85 -13.16
N SER A 703 5.54 14.80 -13.68
CA SER A 703 5.02 15.69 -14.72
C SER A 703 4.95 15.04 -16.11
N ILE A 704 3.82 15.23 -16.81
CA ILE A 704 3.62 14.84 -18.22
C ILE A 704 4.70 15.39 -19.17
N ASN A 705 5.35 16.52 -18.85
CA ASN A 705 6.38 17.05 -19.74
C ASN A 705 7.63 16.17 -19.77
N GLY A 706 7.85 15.27 -18.80
CA GLY A 706 8.92 14.27 -18.88
C GLY A 706 8.78 13.39 -20.14
N PRO A 707 7.70 12.61 -20.26
CA PRO A 707 7.39 11.88 -21.49
C PRO A 707 7.37 12.73 -22.76
N ARG A 708 6.75 13.92 -22.74
CA ARG A 708 6.71 14.81 -23.92
C ARG A 708 8.11 15.21 -24.38
N ASN A 709 8.97 15.63 -23.45
CA ASN A 709 10.34 16.03 -23.76
C ASN A 709 11.16 14.88 -24.34
N ILE A 710 11.03 13.66 -23.81
CA ILE A 710 11.70 12.48 -24.38
C ILE A 710 11.26 12.25 -25.82
N VAL A 711 9.94 12.28 -26.06
CA VAL A 711 9.37 12.03 -27.39
C VAL A 711 9.81 13.12 -28.36
N GLU A 712 9.69 14.39 -28.00
CA GLU A 712 10.04 15.51 -28.87
C GLU A 712 11.54 15.56 -29.17
N ASN A 713 12.41 15.38 -28.17
CA ASN A 713 13.85 15.53 -28.34
C ASN A 713 14.51 14.32 -29.02
N TYR A 714 14.00 13.10 -28.78
CA TYR A 714 14.70 11.87 -29.21
C TYR A 714 13.91 11.03 -30.21
N PHE A 715 12.57 11.10 -30.19
CA PHE A 715 11.68 10.20 -30.93
C PHE A 715 10.67 10.92 -31.82
N LYS A 716 10.89 12.19 -32.17
CA LYS A 716 10.01 12.94 -33.07
C LYS A 716 9.81 12.17 -34.39
N GLY A 717 8.54 11.88 -34.70
CA GLY A 717 8.14 11.11 -35.88
C GLY A 717 8.46 9.61 -35.84
N ASN A 718 8.95 9.07 -34.72
CA ASN A 718 9.22 7.64 -34.58
C ASN A 718 7.94 6.84 -34.30
N LYS A 719 7.52 6.02 -35.26
CA LYS A 719 6.31 5.19 -35.18
C LYS A 719 6.38 4.05 -34.14
N ASN A 720 7.56 3.75 -33.61
CA ASN A 720 7.72 2.72 -32.57
C ASN A 720 7.45 3.26 -31.15
N VAL A 721 7.33 4.58 -30.98
CA VAL A 721 7.12 5.22 -29.68
C VAL A 721 5.76 5.91 -29.67
N ASN A 722 4.88 5.45 -28.77
CA ASN A 722 3.53 6.00 -28.61
C ASN A 722 3.41 6.68 -27.26
N LEU A 723 2.95 7.95 -27.26
CA LEU A 723 2.58 8.68 -26.06
C LEU A 723 1.07 8.81 -26.00
N VAL A 724 0.47 8.30 -24.92
CA VAL A 724 -0.94 8.41 -24.60
C VAL A 724 -1.08 9.37 -23.42
N GLU A 725 -1.75 10.49 -23.65
CA GLU A 725 -2.04 11.47 -22.62
C GLU A 725 -3.48 11.33 -22.15
N LEU A 726 -3.66 11.00 -20.87
CA LEU A 726 -4.97 10.89 -20.24
C LEU A 726 -5.33 12.22 -19.58
N GLU A 727 -6.57 12.70 -19.74
CA GLU A 727 -7.09 13.80 -18.92
C GLU A 727 -7.13 13.44 -17.42
N GLY A 728 -7.06 14.45 -16.54
CA GLY A 728 -7.16 14.28 -15.09
C GLY A 728 -5.82 14.36 -14.34
N THR A 729 -5.85 14.13 -13.02
CA THR A 729 -4.72 14.38 -12.10
C THR A 729 -4.11 13.13 -11.48
N PHE A 730 -4.45 11.97 -12.03
CA PHE A 730 -4.25 10.71 -11.33
C PHE A 730 -2.86 10.11 -11.60
N HIS A 731 -2.12 9.84 -10.53
CA HIS A 731 -0.78 9.23 -10.62
C HIS A 731 -0.84 7.71 -10.79
N PHE A 732 -1.63 6.99 -9.97
CA PHE A 732 -1.60 5.52 -9.81
C PHE A 732 -2.31 4.74 -10.93
N LEU A 733 -1.86 4.86 -12.17
CA LEU A 733 -2.51 4.31 -13.38
C LEU A 733 -2.67 2.76 -13.43
N SER A 734 -2.14 2.01 -12.47
CA SER A 734 -2.39 0.57 -12.30
C SER A 734 -3.48 0.23 -11.29
N SER A 735 -4.00 1.21 -10.55
CA SER A 735 -5.11 1.00 -9.60
C SER A 735 -6.43 0.66 -10.33
N PRO A 736 -7.32 -0.13 -9.68
CA PRO A 736 -8.60 -0.53 -10.27
C PRO A 736 -9.41 0.64 -10.85
N GLU A 737 -9.45 1.78 -10.18
CA GLU A 737 -10.21 2.97 -10.54
C GLU A 737 -9.77 3.57 -11.88
N SER A 738 -8.49 3.43 -12.23
CA SER A 738 -7.88 3.96 -13.45
C SER A 738 -7.75 2.96 -14.59
N MET A 739 -7.82 1.65 -14.29
CA MET A 739 -7.65 0.59 -15.27
C MET A 739 -8.59 0.74 -16.46
N ALA A 740 -9.82 1.21 -16.28
CA ALA A 740 -10.76 1.44 -17.38
C ALA A 740 -10.21 2.40 -18.45
N GLY A 741 -9.49 3.44 -18.01
CA GLY A 741 -8.90 4.43 -18.90
C GLY A 741 -7.60 3.95 -19.55
N VAL A 742 -6.88 3.03 -18.91
CA VAL A 742 -5.54 2.59 -19.30
C VAL A 742 -5.57 1.32 -20.17
N MET A 743 -6.41 0.35 -19.80
CA MET A 743 -6.45 -0.98 -20.42
C MET A 743 -6.74 -0.99 -21.93
N PRO A 744 -7.64 -0.15 -22.47
CA PRO A 744 -7.89 -0.14 -23.92
C PRO A 744 -6.64 0.19 -24.73
N TYR A 745 -5.86 1.18 -24.30
CA TYR A 745 -4.62 1.57 -24.97
C TYR A 745 -3.54 0.50 -24.84
N LEU A 746 -3.38 -0.06 -23.64
CA LEU A 746 -2.43 -1.12 -23.37
C LEU A 746 -2.72 -2.38 -24.19
N LEU A 747 -3.98 -2.84 -24.20
CA LEU A 747 -4.40 -4.02 -24.95
C LEU A 747 -4.23 -3.83 -26.45
N ASN A 748 -4.63 -2.68 -26.99
CA ASN A 748 -4.46 -2.39 -28.41
C ASN A 748 -2.98 -2.46 -28.81
N TRP A 749 -2.12 -1.79 -28.04
CA TRP A 749 -0.69 -1.76 -28.30
C TRP A 749 -0.06 -3.17 -28.21
N LEU A 750 -0.40 -3.95 -27.19
CA LEU A 750 0.08 -5.34 -27.03
C LEU A 750 -0.36 -6.26 -28.19
N ASN A 751 -1.57 -6.05 -28.72
CA ASN A 751 -2.08 -6.79 -29.87
C ASN A 751 -1.34 -6.43 -31.16
N GLU A 752 -1.01 -5.15 -31.37
CA GLU A 752 -0.20 -4.70 -32.51
C GLU A 752 1.19 -5.35 -32.49
N GLN A 753 1.86 -5.37 -31.33
CA GLN A 753 3.16 -6.01 -31.20
C GLN A 753 3.09 -7.52 -31.50
N SER A 754 1.94 -8.16 -31.21
CA SER A 754 1.69 -9.57 -31.52
C SER A 754 1.52 -9.85 -33.02
N LYS A 755 0.89 -8.94 -33.77
CA LYS A 755 0.71 -9.09 -35.23
C LYS A 755 2.03 -8.92 -36.00
N VAL A 756 2.89 -8.00 -35.58
CA VAL A 756 4.22 -7.77 -36.19
C VAL A 756 5.10 -9.03 -36.11
N ALA A 757 4.94 -9.83 -35.05
CA ALA A 757 5.66 -11.09 -34.89
C ALA A 757 5.20 -12.19 -35.86
N VAL A 758 3.90 -12.27 -36.17
CA VAL A 758 3.33 -13.26 -37.10
C VAL A 758 3.73 -12.95 -38.54
N GLY A 759 3.68 -11.68 -38.96
CA GLY A 759 4.08 -11.26 -40.32
C GLY A 759 5.55 -11.47 -40.66
N LYS A 760 6.45 -11.56 -39.66
CA LYS A 760 7.86 -11.95 -39.87
C LYS A 760 8.04 -13.45 -40.07
N LYS A 761 7.18 -14.31 -39.48
CA LYS A 761 7.21 -15.77 -39.70
C LYS A 761 6.69 -16.16 -41.09
N THR A 762 5.78 -15.39 -41.68
CA THR A 762 5.20 -15.70 -43.00
C THR A 762 6.06 -15.25 -44.20
N LYS A 763 7.14 -14.50 -43.98
CA LYS A 763 8.06 -14.04 -45.05
C LYS A 763 9.28 -14.93 -45.28
N VAL A 764 9.37 -16.08 -44.61
CA VAL A 764 10.42 -17.09 -44.86
C VAL A 764 9.77 -18.36 -45.41
N GLN A 765 9.14 -18.24 -46.57
CA GLN A 765 8.82 -19.36 -47.47
C GLN A 765 8.47 -18.75 -48.82
N ASN A 766 9.17 -19.20 -49.86
CA ASN A 766 9.14 -18.77 -51.27
C ASN A 766 10.19 -17.71 -51.68
N GLU A 767 11.46 -18.03 -51.45
CA GLU A 767 12.49 -17.81 -52.49
C GLU A 767 13.36 -19.08 -52.51
N PHE A 768 13.02 -19.98 -53.44
CA PHE A 768 13.95 -20.92 -54.07
C PHE A 768 14.22 -20.39 -55.47
#